data_AF-A0A432USJ8-F1
#
_entry.id   AF-A0A432USJ8-F1
#
_cell.length_a   1.000
_cell.length_b   1.000
_cell.length_c   1.000
_cell.angle_alpha   90.00
_cell.angle_beta   90.00
_cell.angle_gamma   90.00
#
_symmetry.space_group_name_H-M   'P 1'
#
loop_
_entity.id
_entity.type
_entity.pdbx_description
1 polymer ?
#
loop_
_entity_poly.entity_id
_entity_poly.type
_entity_poly.pdbx_seq_one_letter_code
_entity_poly.pdbx_strand_id
1 'polypeptide(L)'
;MSLNTLAGEYGFPTAQTDNYNHLLAPWLIFSIFLFVLTLFLPIVACAQDAQEPGPVSLTLFEPSYIGPPDHRALAGQIKKLLVAELEARGNIVKTSNEIIKIPGQARELLETTGTHYGVYGTVSLLGTVVSLDFYIVSTNTREKKPLVAFVQGPADKDKQLVTLLGERIEKKFMTPYMVAKVQVEGNKRVGTDAIIQNISTTKGQKYDPQKIARDIQALYDMGYFDDIEVDVEDSPEGKIVTFMLREKPAIRKILFQGNHEIKDDKLKEVMDLKPYSVIKEKALQENAEKIKALYAEEGYAGTTVTVSIKPVSGQAADVVFDINEGEKVHIKEIDFQGIKAFSADDLRSIMEVSAKKPWWTPSLRNIMGLIKGSAGVLKWDALERDLGRIAAYYHNHGYVDAKVGEPKVKREGADLYITIPVMEGDRYVVGKVDIKQEFFKDEKQLLSELEIEKQDYFSQEVLRKDIMNLTSKYSDFGFAHCTITPDIKKDPEKKAVNILLVVNRGPKVFFDRIAIAGNTRTRDKVIRRELRVMELEPFSGTGLKKSNDRLRRLGYFEDVEITPKPGKDEKHMDLDVKVKERPTGTFSIGAGYSSVDSLMLMGEISQRNFLGKGQTLSFKGVLGGSTQRFSLSFFEPYFRDTKFSLGVDLYNWRYDYSDYTKDSTGGALRFGYPLTDNLRFFCGARADYTDMSDISDNTSKIIQDSLDIKSTRSLNAGLSYDTRNRYFNPSRGWSNDIGVEYAGGILGGDAAFWKFQGTLGYYHAIWKEIIGHMKLGAGWVFEGNGGQLPVYDRFFLGGLDSIRGFKYGDVSPRDPETDERVGGEYMGYLQSELIFPIIQNMGLNGVVFYDAGNVWAKHNMDIGNLRMSVGGGVRWLSPMGPLRVEWGYNVAREPDDDKSNWEFRMGGNF
;
A
#
# COMPACT_ATOMS: atom_id res chain seq x y z
N MET A 1 -29.90 -9.56 39.45
CA MET A 1 -28.53 -10.01 39.80
C MET A 1 -27.58 -8.97 39.24
N SER A 2 -27.53 -7.80 39.88
CA SER A 2 -26.67 -7.44 41.02
C SER A 2 -25.22 -7.24 40.57
N LEU A 3 -24.85 -6.00 40.21
CA LEU A 3 -24.25 -4.98 41.10
C LEU A 3 -22.73 -5.30 41.24
N ASN A 4 -21.76 -4.40 41.06
CA ASN A 4 -21.72 -2.98 41.41
C ASN A 4 -20.34 -2.43 40.93
N THR A 5 -20.24 -1.30 40.20
CA THR A 5 -19.97 0.10 40.68
C THR A 5 -18.54 0.36 41.19
N LEU A 6 -17.89 1.52 41.09
CA LEU A 6 -18.30 2.93 40.86
C LEU A 6 -17.02 3.80 40.70
N ALA A 7 -17.19 4.98 40.04
CA ALA A 7 -16.60 6.32 40.29
C ALA A 7 -15.06 6.48 40.37
N GLY A 8 -14.42 7.56 39.90
CA GLY A 8 -14.75 8.98 39.69
C GLY A 8 -13.44 9.72 40.03
N GLU A 9 -12.89 10.66 39.26
CA GLU A 9 -13.29 12.06 39.04
C GLU A 9 -12.06 12.96 39.40
N TYR A 10 -11.88 14.07 38.66
CA TYR A 10 -11.03 15.27 38.90
C TYR A 10 -9.51 15.30 38.64
N GLY A 11 -9.10 16.28 37.80
CA GLY A 11 -7.76 16.89 37.84
C GLY A 11 -7.30 17.61 36.55
N PHE A 12 -7.77 18.83 36.27
CA PHE A 12 -7.04 19.87 35.51
C PHE A 12 -6.66 20.98 36.53
N PRO A 13 -5.59 21.80 36.39
CA PRO A 13 -5.39 22.69 35.21
C PRO A 13 -3.95 23.18 34.85
N THR A 14 -3.84 23.87 33.69
CA THR A 14 -2.95 25.03 33.32
C THR A 14 -1.42 24.87 33.35
N ALA A 15 -0.56 25.57 32.58
CA ALA A 15 -0.57 26.50 31.43
C ALA A 15 0.92 26.81 31.09
N GLN A 16 1.17 27.64 30.07
CA GLN A 16 2.44 28.28 29.63
C GLN A 16 3.41 27.47 28.75
N THR A 17 4.09 28.02 27.73
CA THR A 17 3.91 29.11 26.75
C THR A 17 5.10 28.98 25.76
N ASP A 18 5.01 29.69 24.64
CA ASP A 18 6.11 30.12 23.75
C ASP A 18 6.61 29.15 22.65
N ASN A 19 6.99 29.58 21.43
CA ASN A 19 6.66 30.73 20.57
C ASN A 19 7.48 30.56 19.25
N TYR A 20 7.07 31.25 18.17
CA TYR A 20 7.75 31.50 16.87
C TYR A 20 7.88 30.35 15.85
N ASN A 21 7.21 30.36 14.68
CA ASN A 21 7.22 31.25 13.49
C ASN A 21 8.39 31.03 12.50
N HIS A 22 8.04 31.26 11.21
CA HIS A 22 8.84 31.46 9.98
C HIS A 22 8.80 30.28 8.98
N LEU A 23 8.48 30.41 7.68
CA LEU A 23 8.31 31.52 6.70
C LEU A 23 7.47 30.96 5.51
N LEU A 24 6.40 31.63 5.05
CA LEU A 24 6.33 32.64 3.96
C LEU A 24 6.65 32.16 2.52
N ALA A 25 5.58 32.04 1.73
CA ALA A 25 5.23 32.75 0.47
C ALA A 25 6.26 32.94 -0.68
N PRO A 26 5.76 33.02 -1.93
CA PRO A 26 5.66 34.32 -2.62
C PRO A 26 4.29 34.50 -3.35
N TRP A 27 3.51 35.59 -3.20
CA TRP A 27 3.61 36.93 -3.84
C TRP A 27 3.90 36.83 -5.36
N LEU A 28 3.29 37.51 -6.34
CA LEU A 28 2.51 38.76 -6.43
C LEU A 28 2.19 38.91 -7.93
N ILE A 29 0.96 39.16 -8.39
CA ILE A 29 0.68 40.10 -9.49
C ILE A 29 -0.73 40.69 -9.25
N PHE A 30 -0.83 41.99 -9.54
CA PHE A 30 -2.03 42.82 -9.67
C PHE A 30 -2.47 43.60 -8.42
N SER A 31 -1.58 44.50 -8.00
CA SER A 31 -2.00 45.87 -7.67
C SER A 31 -1.96 46.72 -8.94
N ILE A 32 -3.11 47.31 -9.29
CA ILE A 32 -3.35 48.69 -9.77
C ILE A 32 -4.72 48.69 -10.44
N PHE A 33 -5.75 49.12 -9.71
CA PHE A 33 -6.80 50.05 -10.14
C PHE A 33 -7.67 50.36 -8.89
N LEU A 34 -7.30 51.38 -8.13
CA LEU A 34 -7.91 52.72 -8.16
C LEU A 34 -9.29 52.78 -7.47
N PHE A 35 -9.27 53.18 -6.20
CA PHE A 35 -9.91 54.40 -5.74
C PHE A 35 -11.39 54.62 -6.15
N VAL A 36 -12.29 53.77 -5.69
CA VAL A 36 -13.72 54.08 -5.50
C VAL A 36 -14.22 53.30 -4.27
N LEU A 37 -14.94 54.01 -3.38
CA LEU A 37 -15.72 53.50 -2.24
C LEU A 37 -14.95 53.04 -0.97
N THR A 38 -14.24 53.98 -0.33
CA THR A 38 -14.32 54.13 1.13
C THR A 38 -15.53 55.00 1.46
N LEU A 39 -16.70 54.40 1.63
CA LEU A 39 -17.85 54.95 2.34
C LEU A 39 -18.88 53.81 2.49
N PHE A 40 -19.27 53.55 3.74
CA PHE A 40 -20.20 52.52 4.21
C PHE A 40 -19.72 51.07 4.16
N LEU A 41 -19.17 50.61 5.28
CA LEU A 41 -19.81 49.58 6.11
C LEU A 41 -19.03 49.47 7.43
N PRO A 42 -19.57 49.94 8.57
CA PRO A 42 -18.98 49.62 9.86
C PRO A 42 -19.18 48.13 10.14
N ILE A 43 -18.13 47.49 10.64
CA ILE A 43 -18.24 46.28 11.43
C ILE A 43 -19.12 46.64 12.62
N VAL A 44 -20.40 46.27 12.56
CA VAL A 44 -21.22 46.13 13.75
C VAL A 44 -21.09 44.69 14.18
N ALA A 45 -20.23 44.46 15.16
CA ALA A 45 -20.43 43.35 16.08
C ALA A 45 -21.78 43.60 16.76
N CYS A 46 -22.87 43.08 16.19
CA CYS A 46 -24.09 42.90 16.94
C CYS A 46 -23.85 41.71 17.84
N ALA A 47 -23.49 41.98 19.10
CA ALA A 47 -24.03 41.19 20.18
C ALA A 47 -25.55 41.18 19.96
N GLN A 48 -26.09 40.09 19.42
CA GLN A 48 -27.52 39.85 19.52
C GLN A 48 -27.74 39.42 20.96
N ASP A 49 -28.02 40.41 21.80
CA ASP A 49 -28.71 40.22 23.06
C ASP A 49 -29.82 39.21 22.82
N ALA A 50 -29.88 38.20 23.68
CA ALA A 50 -31.04 37.33 23.77
C ALA A 50 -32.26 38.24 23.87
N GLN A 51 -33.03 38.34 22.79
CA GLN A 51 -34.20 39.20 22.74
C GLN A 51 -35.22 38.56 23.70
N GLU A 52 -35.19 39.03 24.94
CA GLU A 52 -36.21 38.76 25.93
C GLU A 52 -37.57 38.96 25.25
N PRO A 53 -38.57 38.11 25.53
CA PRO A 53 -39.91 38.35 25.00
C PRO A 53 -40.27 39.81 25.26
N GLY A 54 -40.69 40.51 24.20
CA GLY A 54 -41.24 41.85 24.38
C GLY A 54 -42.31 41.80 25.46
N PRO A 55 -42.43 42.87 26.26
CA PRO A 55 -43.29 42.89 27.45
C PRO A 55 -44.69 42.37 27.14
N VAL A 56 -45.17 41.35 27.86
CA VAL A 56 -46.55 40.89 27.72
C VAL A 56 -47.47 42.00 28.26
N SER A 57 -48.35 42.51 27.41
CA SER A 57 -49.33 43.53 27.83
C SER A 57 -50.56 42.88 28.43
N LEU A 58 -50.87 43.20 29.68
CA LEU A 58 -52.00 42.63 30.40
C LEU A 58 -52.77 43.68 31.21
N THR A 59 -54.06 43.44 31.42
CA THR A 59 -54.90 44.21 32.32
C THR A 59 -55.19 43.41 33.59
N LEU A 60 -54.79 43.95 34.74
CA LEU A 60 -55.16 43.41 36.05
C LEU A 60 -56.42 44.14 36.55
N PHE A 61 -57.50 43.39 36.68
CA PHE A 61 -58.81 43.86 37.16
C PHE A 61 -58.87 43.87 38.69
N GLU A 62 -59.86 44.56 39.26
CA GLU A 62 -60.05 44.60 40.71
C GLU A 62 -60.49 43.21 41.21
N PRO A 63 -59.74 42.57 42.11
CA PRO A 63 -60.13 41.26 42.61
C PRO A 63 -61.30 41.38 43.58
N SER A 64 -62.23 40.43 43.51
CA SER A 64 -63.30 40.32 44.51
C SER A 64 -62.71 39.95 45.87
N TYR A 65 -63.27 40.48 46.95
CA TYR A 65 -62.88 40.12 48.31
C TYR A 65 -63.95 39.27 49.00
N ILE A 66 -63.56 38.13 49.57
CA ILE A 66 -64.44 37.26 50.37
C ILE A 66 -63.82 37.07 51.77
N GLY A 67 -64.45 37.62 52.79
CA GLY A 67 -63.97 37.52 54.18
C GLY A 67 -64.59 38.59 55.09
N PRO A 68 -64.09 38.72 56.33
CA PRO A 68 -64.53 39.74 57.29
C PRO A 68 -64.47 41.17 56.71
N PRO A 69 -65.49 42.03 56.92
CA PRO A 69 -65.59 43.36 56.28
C PRO A 69 -64.43 44.32 56.59
N ASP A 70 -63.84 44.19 57.77
CA ASP A 70 -62.70 44.96 58.29
C ASP A 70 -61.39 44.70 57.53
N HIS A 71 -61.31 43.58 56.79
CA HIS A 71 -60.12 43.19 56.01
C HIS A 71 -60.28 43.43 54.50
N ARG A 72 -61.32 44.15 54.07
CA ARG A 72 -61.60 44.41 52.64
C ARG A 72 -60.45 45.12 51.90
N ALA A 73 -59.60 45.86 52.61
CA ALA A 73 -58.40 46.49 52.05
C ALA A 73 -57.36 45.49 51.51
N LEU A 74 -57.43 44.22 51.93
CA LEU A 74 -56.50 43.16 51.52
C LEU A 74 -56.52 42.91 50.01
N ALA A 75 -57.69 42.98 49.36
CA ALA A 75 -57.81 42.80 47.91
C ALA A 75 -57.03 43.88 47.13
N GLY A 76 -57.13 45.15 47.55
CA GLY A 76 -56.37 46.25 46.95
C GLY A 76 -54.87 46.13 47.22
N GLN A 77 -54.47 45.64 48.40
CA GLN A 77 -53.07 45.37 48.74
C GLN A 77 -52.48 44.26 47.86
N ILE A 78 -53.19 43.14 47.70
CA ILE A 78 -52.77 42.03 46.83
C ILE A 78 -52.69 42.50 45.36
N LYS A 79 -53.66 43.27 44.88
CA LYS A 79 -53.61 43.86 43.54
C LYS A 79 -52.34 44.68 43.35
N LYS A 80 -52.03 45.59 44.29
CA LYS A 80 -50.83 46.44 44.21
C LYS A 80 -49.53 45.63 44.21
N LEU A 81 -49.44 44.61 45.06
CA LEU A 81 -48.28 43.71 45.10
C LEU A 81 -48.15 42.90 43.80
N LEU A 82 -49.27 42.42 43.24
CA LEU A 82 -49.27 41.61 42.02
C LEU A 82 -48.93 42.44 40.78
N VAL A 83 -49.34 43.71 40.72
CA VAL A 83 -48.86 44.65 39.68
C VAL A 83 -47.33 44.76 39.75
N ALA A 84 -46.79 45.07 40.92
CA ALA A 84 -45.34 45.24 41.09
C ALA A 84 -44.55 43.95 40.75
N GLU A 85 -45.08 42.78 41.12
CA GLU A 85 -44.48 41.48 40.80
C GLU A 85 -44.48 41.21 39.29
N LEU A 86 -45.59 41.46 38.60
CA LEU A 86 -45.71 41.23 37.15
C LEU A 86 -44.88 42.25 36.35
N GLU A 87 -44.80 43.51 36.79
CA GLU A 87 -43.95 44.54 36.19
C GLU A 87 -42.45 44.25 36.41
N ALA A 88 -42.07 43.78 37.60
CA ALA A 88 -40.68 43.38 37.91
C ALA A 88 -40.19 42.21 37.02
N ARG A 89 -41.12 41.43 36.48
CA ARG A 89 -40.89 40.36 35.50
C ARG A 89 -40.90 40.84 34.04
N GLY A 90 -40.91 42.15 33.82
CA GLY A 90 -40.84 42.75 32.49
C GLY A 90 -42.17 42.83 31.73
N ASN A 91 -43.32 42.63 32.39
CA ASN A 91 -44.65 42.74 31.74
C ASN A 91 -45.18 44.18 31.76
N ILE A 92 -45.95 44.59 30.75
CA ILE A 92 -46.69 45.87 30.77
C ILE A 92 -48.05 45.64 31.40
N VAL A 93 -48.24 46.13 32.63
CA VAL A 93 -49.47 45.92 33.40
C VAL A 93 -50.32 47.19 33.40
N LYS A 94 -51.51 47.14 32.78
CA LYS A 94 -52.56 48.15 32.96
C LYS A 94 -53.49 47.71 34.10
N THR A 95 -54.02 48.65 34.87
CA THR A 95 -54.99 48.34 35.94
C THR A 95 -56.38 48.82 35.58
N SER A 96 -57.41 48.06 35.98
CA SER A 96 -58.82 48.47 35.92
C SER A 96 -59.45 48.32 37.29
N ASN A 97 -60.35 49.23 37.66
CA ASN A 97 -61.09 49.18 38.93
C ASN A 97 -62.39 48.35 38.82
N GLU A 98 -62.65 47.74 37.67
CA GLU A 98 -63.81 46.88 37.49
C GLU A 98 -63.60 45.50 38.11
N ILE A 99 -64.65 44.98 38.76
CA ILE A 99 -64.68 43.63 39.31
C ILE A 99 -65.32 42.70 38.28
N ILE A 100 -64.52 41.80 37.71
CA ILE A 100 -64.98 40.85 36.69
C ILE A 100 -65.54 39.59 37.36
N LYS A 101 -66.76 39.21 36.98
CA LYS A 101 -67.40 37.96 37.44
C LYS A 101 -67.47 36.87 36.39
N ILE A 102 -67.43 37.24 35.11
CA ILE A 102 -67.52 36.30 33.98
C ILE A 102 -66.43 36.56 32.94
N PRO A 103 -65.85 35.52 32.30
CA PRO A 103 -64.76 35.68 31.33
C PRO A 103 -65.08 36.60 30.14
N GLY A 104 -66.34 36.62 29.69
CA GLY A 104 -66.78 37.44 28.56
C GLY A 104 -66.61 38.93 28.79
N GLN A 105 -66.91 39.41 30.01
CA GLN A 105 -66.74 40.81 30.39
C GLN A 105 -65.26 41.23 30.36
N ALA A 106 -64.36 40.39 30.88
CA ALA A 106 -62.93 40.69 30.80
C ALA A 106 -62.47 40.79 29.34
N ARG A 107 -62.89 39.89 28.44
CA ARG A 107 -62.47 39.94 27.02
C ARG A 107 -62.92 41.21 26.30
N GLU A 108 -64.15 41.66 26.53
CA GLU A 108 -64.69 42.90 25.95
C GLU A 108 -63.88 44.12 26.41
N LEU A 109 -63.50 44.15 27.69
CA LEU A 109 -62.70 45.24 28.26
C LEU A 109 -61.24 45.23 27.79
N LEU A 110 -60.68 44.07 27.43
CA LEU A 110 -59.33 44.00 26.87
C LEU A 110 -59.19 44.75 25.54
N GLU A 111 -60.25 44.78 24.73
CA GLU A 111 -60.28 45.57 23.49
C GLU A 111 -60.16 47.07 23.78
N THR A 112 -60.78 47.54 24.87
CA THR A 112 -60.71 48.95 25.29
C THR A 112 -59.37 49.32 25.94
N THR A 113 -58.75 48.40 26.67
CA THR A 113 -57.46 48.64 27.32
C THR A 113 -56.28 48.39 26.38
N GLY A 114 -56.51 47.76 25.23
CA GLY A 114 -55.48 47.45 24.23
C GLY A 114 -54.43 46.46 24.76
N THR A 115 -54.81 45.57 25.68
CA THR A 115 -53.92 44.54 26.24
C THR A 115 -54.34 43.15 25.76
N HIS A 116 -53.39 42.21 25.69
CA HIS A 116 -53.63 40.87 25.14
C HIS A 116 -54.17 39.88 26.16
N TYR A 117 -53.92 40.12 27.45
CA TYR A 117 -54.36 39.26 28.53
C TYR A 117 -55.10 40.02 29.62
N GLY A 118 -56.15 39.42 30.17
CA GLY A 118 -56.92 39.93 31.30
C GLY A 118 -56.77 39.00 32.48
N VAL A 119 -56.36 39.56 33.62
CA VAL A 119 -56.20 38.83 34.87
C VAL A 119 -57.20 39.37 35.88
N TYR A 120 -58.11 38.52 36.34
CA TYR A 120 -59.12 38.87 37.33
C TYR A 120 -59.27 37.71 38.32
N GLY A 121 -59.74 37.98 39.53
CA GLY A 121 -59.75 36.92 40.53
C GLY A 121 -60.46 37.28 41.82
N THR A 122 -60.29 36.41 42.80
CA THR A 122 -60.83 36.55 44.14
C THR A 122 -59.71 36.40 45.17
N VAL A 123 -59.71 37.29 46.15
CA VAL A 123 -58.91 37.19 47.37
C VAL A 123 -59.84 36.78 48.50
N SER A 124 -59.64 35.58 49.04
CA SER A 124 -60.46 35.05 50.12
C SER A 124 -59.65 34.92 51.40
N LEU A 125 -60.16 35.43 52.53
CA LEU A 125 -59.56 35.26 53.86
C LEU A 125 -60.37 34.25 54.68
N LEU A 126 -59.79 33.08 54.93
CA LEU A 126 -60.38 31.95 55.63
C LEU A 126 -59.61 31.73 56.95
N GLY A 127 -60.07 32.37 58.02
CA GLY A 127 -59.36 32.38 59.30
C GLY A 127 -58.01 33.08 59.16
N THR A 128 -56.91 32.33 59.31
CA THR A 128 -55.53 32.82 59.14
C THR A 128 -54.94 32.53 57.75
N VAL A 129 -55.72 31.97 56.83
CA VAL A 129 -55.26 31.57 55.48
C VAL A 129 -55.86 32.48 54.42
N VAL A 130 -55.02 32.99 53.51
CA VAL A 130 -55.42 33.71 52.31
C VAL A 130 -55.39 32.77 51.10
N SER A 131 -56.46 32.77 50.33
CA SER A 131 -56.58 32.11 49.03
C SER A 131 -56.63 33.16 47.92
N LEU A 132 -55.79 32.99 46.91
CA LEU A 132 -55.70 33.83 45.72
C LEU A 132 -56.12 32.99 44.51
N ASP A 133 -57.35 33.21 44.04
CA ASP A 133 -57.97 32.49 42.94
C ASP A 133 -58.08 33.41 41.73
N PHE A 134 -57.12 33.35 40.81
CA PHE A 134 -57.07 34.22 39.63
C PHE A 134 -57.30 33.44 38.33
N TYR A 135 -57.96 34.11 37.41
CA TYR A 135 -58.34 33.67 36.08
C TYR A 135 -57.68 34.57 35.05
N ILE A 136 -57.19 33.94 33.99
CA ILE A 136 -56.50 34.59 32.90
C ILE A 136 -57.30 34.32 31.63
N VAL A 137 -57.63 35.39 30.92
CA VAL A 137 -58.28 35.34 29.62
C VAL A 137 -57.42 36.02 28.57
N SER A 138 -57.44 35.51 27.35
CA SER A 138 -56.81 36.12 26.19
C SER A 138 -57.86 36.71 25.24
N THR A 139 -57.45 37.70 24.44
CA THR A 139 -58.19 38.17 23.26
C THR A 139 -58.30 37.11 22.15
N ASN A 140 -57.51 36.03 22.21
CA ASN A 140 -57.62 34.89 21.29
C ASN A 140 -58.90 34.08 21.57
N THR A 141 -59.87 34.16 20.65
CA THR A 141 -61.21 33.55 20.75
C THR A 141 -61.23 32.03 20.70
N ARG A 142 -60.09 31.37 20.41
CA ARG A 142 -59.98 29.89 20.44
C ARG A 142 -59.95 29.32 21.86
N GLU A 143 -59.46 30.07 22.85
CA GLU A 143 -59.41 29.65 24.25
C GLU A 143 -60.74 29.95 24.96
N LYS A 144 -61.70 29.02 24.89
CA LYS A 144 -63.05 29.24 25.46
C LYS A 144 -63.07 29.33 26.99
N LYS A 145 -62.21 28.59 27.70
CA LYS A 145 -62.15 28.56 29.18
C LYS A 145 -60.97 29.40 29.69
N PRO A 146 -61.15 30.20 30.77
CA PRO A 146 -60.05 30.94 31.37
C PRO A 146 -58.99 29.99 31.96
N LEU A 147 -57.73 30.36 31.85
CA LEU A 147 -56.64 29.66 32.53
C LEU A 147 -56.66 30.04 34.01
N VAL A 148 -56.45 29.08 34.90
CA VAL A 148 -56.54 29.29 36.36
C VAL A 148 -55.14 29.33 36.97
N ALA A 149 -54.90 30.34 37.81
CA ALA A 149 -53.74 30.47 38.68
C ALA A 149 -54.24 30.60 40.13
N PHE A 150 -53.91 29.60 40.94
CA PHE A 150 -54.37 29.48 42.33
C PHE A 150 -53.17 29.46 43.27
N VAL A 151 -53.20 30.18 44.39
CA VAL A 151 -52.21 30.04 45.48
C VAL A 151 -52.91 30.23 46.82
N GLN A 152 -52.55 29.45 47.84
CA GLN A 152 -53.07 29.60 49.20
C GLN A 152 -51.95 29.53 50.24
N GLY A 153 -52.10 30.25 51.35
CA GLY A 153 -51.18 30.15 52.49
C GLY A 153 -51.47 31.17 53.59
N PRO A 154 -50.59 31.32 54.59
CA PRO A 154 -50.82 32.19 55.73
C PRO A 154 -51.03 33.67 55.35
N ALA A 155 -51.95 34.35 56.02
CA ALA A 155 -52.31 35.75 55.74
C ALA A 155 -51.15 36.74 55.96
N ASP A 156 -50.20 36.41 56.84
CA ASP A 156 -48.98 37.18 57.12
C ASP A 156 -47.87 36.98 56.07
N LYS A 157 -48.10 36.15 55.06
CA LYS A 157 -47.17 35.83 53.96
C LYS A 157 -47.65 36.33 52.59
N ASP A 158 -48.42 37.42 52.57
CA ASP A 158 -49.00 38.03 51.37
C ASP A 158 -47.99 38.22 50.21
N LYS A 159 -46.78 38.74 50.47
CA LYS A 159 -45.73 38.91 49.46
C LYS A 159 -45.30 37.59 48.82
N GLN A 160 -45.10 36.54 49.63
CA GLN A 160 -44.66 35.23 49.14
C GLN A 160 -45.76 34.57 48.29
N LEU A 161 -47.02 34.72 48.69
CA LEU A 161 -48.17 34.21 47.95
C LEU A 161 -48.34 34.94 46.62
N VAL A 162 -48.11 36.26 46.59
CA VAL A 162 -48.14 37.07 45.37
C VAL A 162 -46.99 36.71 44.43
N THR A 163 -45.77 36.47 44.91
CA THR A 163 -44.65 36.01 44.07
C THR A 163 -44.98 34.67 43.41
N LEU A 164 -45.48 33.68 44.19
CA LEU A 164 -45.90 32.38 43.65
C LEU A 164 -47.06 32.50 42.65
N LEU A 165 -47.97 33.45 42.87
CA LEU A 165 -49.08 33.70 41.98
C LEU A 165 -48.59 34.36 40.68
N GLY A 166 -47.68 35.32 40.77
CA GLY A 166 -47.01 35.96 39.64
C GLY A 166 -46.30 34.94 38.75
N GLU A 167 -45.54 34.01 39.35
CA GLU A 167 -44.90 32.89 38.62
C GLU A 167 -45.92 32.01 37.88
N ARG A 168 -47.03 31.66 38.54
CA ARG A 168 -48.08 30.83 37.94
C ARG A 168 -48.77 31.56 36.79
N ILE A 169 -49.01 32.86 36.93
CA ILE A 169 -49.64 33.70 35.90
C ILE A 169 -48.70 33.87 34.71
N GLU A 170 -47.43 34.20 34.94
CA GLU A 170 -46.41 34.36 33.91
C GLU A 170 -46.20 33.08 33.09
N LYS A 171 -46.12 31.93 33.77
CA LYS A 171 -46.01 30.63 33.10
C LYS A 171 -47.16 30.39 32.11
N LYS A 172 -48.37 30.89 32.40
CA LYS A 172 -49.53 30.78 31.50
C LYS A 172 -49.42 31.71 30.29
N PHE A 173 -48.79 32.88 30.42
CA PHE A 173 -48.52 33.77 29.28
C PHE A 173 -47.47 33.25 28.31
N MET A 174 -46.45 32.57 28.84
CA MET A 174 -45.34 32.08 28.04
C MET A 174 -45.66 30.76 27.32
N THR A 175 -46.57 29.93 27.86
CA THR A 175 -46.89 28.59 27.33
C THR A 175 -47.18 28.57 25.81
N PRO A 176 -47.98 29.49 25.22
CA PRO A 176 -48.24 29.52 23.77
C PRO A 176 -47.01 29.77 22.89
N TYR A 177 -45.93 30.30 23.48
CA TYR A 177 -44.67 30.63 22.79
C TYR A 177 -43.56 29.62 23.08
N MET A 178 -43.84 28.55 23.83
CA MET A 178 -42.87 27.49 24.14
C MET A 178 -43.06 26.31 23.20
N VAL A 179 -41.97 25.64 22.85
CA VAL A 179 -42.00 24.39 22.07
C VAL A 179 -42.49 23.26 22.99
N ALA A 180 -43.72 22.79 22.75
CA ALA A 180 -44.33 21.71 23.50
C ALA A 180 -43.76 20.35 23.07
N LYS A 181 -43.51 20.19 21.77
CA LYS A 181 -43.07 18.94 21.15
C LYS A 181 -42.34 19.23 19.86
N VAL A 182 -41.30 18.43 19.58
CA VAL A 182 -40.63 18.38 18.28
C VAL A 182 -40.91 17.02 17.66
N GLN A 183 -41.35 17.02 16.41
CA GLN A 183 -41.67 15.83 15.64
C GLN A 183 -40.90 15.82 14.33
N VAL A 184 -40.65 14.63 13.82
CA VAL A 184 -40.00 14.40 12.54
C VAL A 184 -40.86 13.41 11.77
N GLU A 185 -41.18 13.75 10.53
CA GLU A 185 -41.99 12.94 9.63
C GLU A 185 -41.33 12.83 8.25
N GLY A 186 -41.64 11.77 7.52
CA GLY A 186 -41.12 11.52 6.16
C GLY A 186 -39.76 10.83 6.09
N ASN A 187 -39.01 10.75 7.20
CA ASN A 187 -37.80 9.94 7.29
C ASN A 187 -38.12 8.44 7.29
N LYS A 188 -37.33 7.64 6.56
CA LYS A 188 -37.48 6.17 6.51
C LYS A 188 -36.17 5.43 6.74
N ARG A 189 -35.04 5.95 6.23
CA ARG A 189 -33.70 5.37 6.44
C ARG A 189 -32.92 6.11 7.51
N VAL A 190 -33.04 7.43 7.56
CA VAL A 190 -32.38 8.20 8.62
C VAL A 190 -33.20 8.07 9.90
N GLY A 191 -32.59 7.56 10.97
CA GLY A 191 -33.28 7.41 12.25
C GLY A 191 -33.68 8.76 12.84
N THR A 192 -34.88 8.83 13.42
CA THR A 192 -35.42 10.06 14.01
C THR A 192 -34.50 10.65 15.08
N ASP A 193 -33.83 9.83 15.88
CA ASP A 193 -32.89 10.29 16.90
C ASP A 193 -31.68 11.04 16.32
N ALA A 194 -31.15 10.58 15.18
CA ALA A 194 -30.02 11.23 14.51
C ALA A 194 -30.41 12.61 13.96
N ILE A 195 -31.67 12.77 13.54
CA ILE A 195 -32.23 14.04 13.08
C ILE A 195 -32.40 14.98 14.28
N ILE A 196 -33.00 14.49 15.37
CA ILE A 196 -33.19 15.26 16.61
C ILE A 196 -31.86 15.73 17.22
N GLN A 197 -30.80 14.92 17.14
CA GLN A 197 -29.47 15.31 17.63
C GLN A 197 -28.79 16.42 16.81
N ASN A 198 -29.18 16.60 15.54
CA ASN A 198 -28.61 17.62 14.66
C ASN A 198 -29.43 18.93 14.63
N ILE A 199 -30.59 18.97 15.28
CA ILE A 199 -31.35 20.19 15.47
C ILE A 199 -31.16 20.73 16.88
N SER A 200 -31.13 22.05 16.99
CA SER A 200 -30.95 22.75 18.25
C SER A 200 -32.28 23.04 18.96
N THR A 201 -33.41 23.02 18.24
CA THR A 201 -34.76 23.20 18.78
C THR A 201 -35.15 22.00 19.65
N THR A 202 -35.44 22.25 20.92
CA THR A 202 -35.84 21.21 21.87
C THR A 202 -37.09 21.58 22.64
N LYS A 203 -37.77 20.56 23.18
CA LYS A 203 -38.94 20.73 24.04
C LYS A 203 -38.63 21.61 25.25
N GLY A 204 -39.55 22.51 25.58
CA GLY A 204 -39.46 23.39 26.74
C GLY A 204 -38.61 24.63 26.52
N GLN A 205 -38.16 24.91 25.30
CA GLN A 205 -37.52 26.17 24.91
C GLN A 205 -38.52 27.12 24.24
N LYS A 206 -38.21 28.41 24.21
CA LYS A 206 -38.99 29.40 23.46
C LYS A 206 -38.90 29.10 21.97
N TYR A 207 -40.03 29.18 21.27
CA TYR A 207 -40.08 29.06 19.82
C TYR A 207 -39.38 30.25 19.16
N ASP A 208 -38.38 29.97 18.33
CA ASP A 208 -37.57 30.97 17.63
C ASP A 208 -37.45 30.60 16.14
N PRO A 209 -38.06 31.38 15.23
CA PRO A 209 -37.98 31.15 13.79
C PRO A 209 -36.55 31.17 13.23
N GLN A 210 -35.64 31.98 13.80
CA GLN A 210 -34.25 32.02 13.32
C GLN A 210 -33.50 30.73 13.68
N LYS A 211 -33.83 30.15 14.83
CA LYS A 211 -33.32 28.87 15.26
C LYS A 211 -33.84 27.74 14.36
N ILE A 212 -35.12 27.76 13.99
CA ILE A 212 -35.69 26.84 13.01
C ILE A 212 -34.97 26.92 11.67
N ALA A 213 -34.65 28.12 11.17
CA ALA A 213 -33.89 28.28 9.93
C ALA A 213 -32.48 27.67 10.01
N ARG A 214 -31.79 27.81 11.15
CA ARG A 214 -30.48 27.14 11.38
C ARG A 214 -30.61 25.63 11.45
N ASP A 215 -31.67 25.12 12.07
CA ASP A 215 -31.95 23.69 12.15
C ASP A 215 -32.25 23.11 10.76
N ILE A 216 -33.03 23.81 9.92
CA ILE A 216 -33.24 23.44 8.51
C ILE A 216 -31.89 23.36 7.78
N GLN A 217 -31.03 24.36 7.93
CA GLN A 217 -29.70 24.35 7.32
C GLN A 217 -28.85 23.17 7.82
N ALA A 218 -28.82 22.91 9.13
CA ALA A 218 -28.08 21.79 9.70
C ALA A 218 -28.55 20.44 9.14
N LEU A 219 -29.87 20.28 8.95
CA LEU A 219 -30.44 19.08 8.34
C LEU A 219 -30.10 18.96 6.84
N TYR A 220 -30.07 20.06 6.09
CA TYR A 220 -29.55 20.06 4.71
C TYR A 220 -28.07 19.67 4.66
N ASP A 221 -27.27 20.15 5.60
CA ASP A 221 -25.83 19.87 5.71
C ASP A 221 -25.54 18.38 6.00
N MET A 222 -26.48 17.65 6.61
CA MET A 222 -26.39 16.19 6.74
C MET A 222 -26.35 15.50 5.36
N GLY A 223 -26.90 16.14 4.32
CA GLY A 223 -26.84 15.69 2.93
C GLY A 223 -27.75 14.51 2.57
N TYR A 224 -28.74 14.20 3.41
CA TYR A 224 -29.66 13.07 3.22
C TYR A 224 -31.03 13.46 2.67
N PHE A 225 -31.38 14.75 2.71
CA PHE A 225 -32.72 15.23 2.39
C PHE A 225 -32.71 16.12 1.14
N ASP A 226 -33.70 15.90 0.29
CA ASP A 226 -33.98 16.65 -0.94
C ASP A 226 -34.81 17.90 -0.64
N ASP A 227 -35.70 17.78 0.34
CA ASP A 227 -36.66 18.81 0.71
C ASP A 227 -36.92 18.73 2.22
N ILE A 228 -37.01 19.88 2.87
CA ILE A 228 -37.22 20.03 4.30
C ILE A 228 -38.22 21.15 4.50
N GLU A 229 -39.41 20.77 4.95
CA GLU A 229 -40.46 21.70 5.35
C GLU A 229 -40.67 21.62 6.86
N VAL A 230 -41.04 22.74 7.47
CA VAL A 230 -41.33 22.79 8.91
C VAL A 230 -42.74 23.32 9.10
N ASP A 231 -43.61 22.49 9.67
CA ASP A 231 -44.95 22.90 10.07
C ASP A 231 -44.98 23.21 11.56
N VAL A 232 -45.76 24.22 11.94
CA VAL A 232 -45.85 24.72 13.31
C VAL A 232 -47.31 24.88 13.72
N GLU A 233 -47.77 23.97 14.56
CA GLU A 233 -49.15 23.95 15.06
C GLU A 233 -49.24 24.52 16.47
N ASP A 234 -50.33 25.25 16.75
CA ASP A 234 -50.68 25.74 18.08
C ASP A 234 -51.37 24.64 18.89
N SER A 235 -50.87 24.35 20.09
CA SER A 235 -51.51 23.45 21.05
C SER A 235 -51.70 24.11 22.43
N PRO A 236 -52.61 23.62 23.27
CA PRO A 236 -52.76 24.09 24.66
C PRO A 236 -51.48 23.96 25.52
N GLU A 237 -50.53 23.12 25.09
CA GLU A 237 -49.25 22.90 25.77
C GLU A 237 -48.09 23.73 25.17
N GLY A 238 -48.35 24.50 24.10
CA GLY A 238 -47.38 25.30 23.35
C GLY A 238 -47.32 24.93 21.85
N LYS A 239 -46.25 25.34 21.16
CA LYS A 239 -46.01 25.07 19.73
C LYS A 239 -45.57 23.62 19.50
N ILE A 240 -46.19 22.91 18.57
CA ILE A 240 -45.70 21.64 18.05
C ILE A 240 -44.95 21.94 16.76
N VAL A 241 -43.65 21.61 16.72
CA VAL A 241 -42.80 21.83 15.54
C VAL A 241 -42.56 20.50 14.85
N THR A 242 -43.06 20.34 13.62
CA THR A 242 -42.94 19.12 12.84
C THR A 242 -42.03 19.35 11.64
N PHE A 243 -40.89 18.68 11.62
CA PHE A 243 -39.98 18.64 10.46
C PHE A 243 -40.45 17.56 9.49
N MET A 244 -40.98 17.97 8.33
CA MET A 244 -41.39 17.10 7.23
C MET A 244 -40.24 16.97 6.24
N LEU A 245 -39.75 15.75 6.06
CA LEU A 245 -38.50 15.46 5.35
C LEU A 245 -38.76 14.59 4.12
N ARG A 246 -38.22 15.00 2.96
CA ARG A 246 -38.11 14.13 1.78
C ARG A 246 -36.68 13.65 1.64
N GLU A 247 -36.42 12.36 1.91
CA GLU A 247 -35.09 11.79 1.74
C GLU A 247 -34.66 11.72 0.27
N LYS A 248 -33.36 11.98 -0.01
CA LYS A 248 -32.76 11.77 -1.34
C LYS A 248 -32.74 10.29 -1.71
N PRO A 249 -33.01 9.91 -2.96
CA PRO A 249 -32.97 8.50 -3.37
C PRO A 249 -31.58 7.86 -3.16
N ALA A 250 -31.55 6.55 -2.87
CA ALA A 250 -30.31 5.77 -2.92
C ALA A 250 -29.99 5.31 -4.35
N ILE A 251 -28.69 5.18 -4.63
CA ILE A 251 -28.19 4.58 -5.86
C ILE A 251 -28.55 3.10 -5.85
N ARG A 252 -29.37 2.63 -6.78
CA ARG A 252 -29.62 1.20 -6.95
C ARG A 252 -28.55 0.54 -7.81
N LYS A 253 -28.31 1.13 -8.98
CA LYS A 253 -27.28 0.72 -9.94
C LYS A 253 -26.57 1.94 -10.52
N ILE A 254 -25.33 1.73 -10.91
CA ILE A 254 -24.53 2.66 -11.71
C ILE A 254 -24.42 2.04 -13.10
N LEU A 255 -24.81 2.80 -14.12
CA LEU A 255 -24.80 2.38 -15.52
C LEU A 255 -23.93 3.34 -16.32
N PHE A 256 -23.25 2.81 -17.33
CA PHE A 256 -22.45 3.59 -18.28
C PHE A 256 -23.06 3.45 -19.67
N GLN A 257 -23.11 4.54 -20.42
CA GLN A 257 -23.59 4.56 -21.81
C GLN A 257 -22.60 5.32 -22.68
N GLY A 258 -22.38 4.83 -23.90
CA GLY A 258 -21.44 5.44 -24.86
C GLY A 258 -19.96 5.11 -24.63
N ASN A 259 -19.63 4.29 -23.64
CA ASN A 259 -18.27 3.79 -23.41
C ASN A 259 -17.97 2.57 -24.29
N HIS A 260 -17.44 2.78 -25.49
CA HIS A 260 -17.05 1.72 -26.42
C HIS A 260 -15.58 1.30 -26.23
N GLU A 261 -14.72 2.24 -25.84
CA GLU A 261 -13.28 2.06 -25.77
C GLU A 261 -12.82 1.61 -24.36
N ILE A 262 -13.51 2.06 -23.30
CA ILE A 262 -13.21 1.69 -21.91
C ILE A 262 -14.36 0.88 -21.29
N LYS A 263 -14.05 -0.33 -20.81
CA LYS A 263 -15.03 -1.23 -20.17
C LYS A 263 -15.48 -0.73 -18.80
N ASP A 264 -16.73 -1.02 -18.45
CA ASP A 264 -17.39 -0.66 -17.19
C ASP A 264 -16.57 -0.95 -15.93
N ASP A 265 -15.88 -2.09 -15.86
CA ASP A 265 -15.13 -2.48 -14.66
C ASP A 265 -13.98 -1.52 -14.37
N LYS A 266 -13.29 -1.03 -15.41
CA LYS A 266 -12.23 -0.04 -15.27
C LYS A 266 -12.78 1.33 -14.88
N LEU A 267 -13.98 1.68 -15.36
CA LEU A 267 -14.69 2.90 -14.94
C LEU A 267 -15.07 2.84 -13.45
N LYS A 268 -15.52 1.68 -12.96
CA LYS A 268 -15.86 1.49 -11.55
C LYS A 268 -14.65 1.56 -10.62
N GLU A 269 -13.47 1.13 -11.06
CA GLU A 269 -12.24 1.17 -10.25
C GLU A 269 -11.80 2.60 -9.89
N VAL A 270 -12.02 3.57 -10.77
CA VAL A 270 -11.65 4.97 -10.53
C VAL A 270 -12.72 5.75 -9.75
N MET A 271 -13.91 5.18 -9.59
CA MET A 271 -15.04 5.82 -8.93
C MET A 271 -15.09 5.52 -7.44
N ASP A 272 -15.54 6.51 -6.66
CA ASP A 272 -15.77 6.34 -5.21
C ASP A 272 -17.26 6.11 -4.90
N LEU A 273 -18.13 6.15 -5.92
CA LEU A 273 -19.56 5.90 -5.79
C LEU A 273 -19.84 4.40 -5.66
N LYS A 274 -20.65 4.05 -4.65
CA LYS A 274 -21.07 2.67 -4.40
C LYS A 274 -22.58 2.53 -4.56
N PRO A 275 -23.07 1.39 -5.06
CA PRO A 275 -24.48 1.04 -4.92
C PRO A 275 -24.93 1.16 -3.46
N TYR A 276 -26.21 1.47 -3.27
CA TYR A 276 -26.89 1.68 -1.99
C TYR A 276 -26.51 2.95 -1.22
N SER A 277 -25.54 3.74 -1.71
CA SER A 277 -25.23 5.06 -1.14
C SER A 277 -26.27 6.10 -1.53
N VAL A 278 -26.39 7.18 -0.74
CA VAL A 278 -27.32 8.28 -1.00
C VAL A 278 -26.78 9.16 -2.12
N ILE A 279 -27.65 9.56 -3.05
CA ILE A 279 -27.27 10.41 -4.17
C ILE A 279 -26.93 11.81 -3.68
N LYS A 280 -25.68 12.23 -3.94
CA LYS A 280 -25.18 13.58 -3.70
C LYS A 280 -24.67 14.15 -5.02
N GLU A 281 -25.24 15.25 -5.49
CA GLU A 281 -24.91 15.85 -6.80
C GLU A 281 -23.43 16.17 -6.94
N LYS A 282 -22.81 16.73 -5.89
CA LYS A 282 -21.37 16.99 -5.86
C LYS A 282 -20.54 15.73 -6.11
N ALA A 283 -20.89 14.62 -5.45
CA ALA A 283 -20.21 13.35 -5.64
C ALA A 283 -20.41 12.80 -7.06
N LEU A 284 -21.60 12.96 -7.65
CA LEU A 284 -21.85 12.57 -9.04
C LEU A 284 -20.96 13.34 -10.03
N GLN A 285 -20.84 14.65 -9.85
CA GLN A 285 -19.99 15.51 -10.70
C GLN A 285 -18.50 15.19 -10.51
N GLU A 286 -18.03 15.00 -9.28
CA GLU A 286 -16.65 14.58 -9.00
C GLU A 286 -16.32 13.26 -9.69
N ASN A 287 -17.24 12.29 -9.68
CA ASN A 287 -17.03 11.01 -10.37
C ASN A 287 -17.11 11.13 -11.89
N ALA A 288 -17.95 12.03 -12.44
CA ALA A 288 -17.94 12.34 -13.87
C ALA A 288 -16.60 12.91 -14.33
N GLU A 289 -16.00 13.82 -13.55
CA GLU A 289 -14.67 14.36 -13.83
C GLU A 289 -13.57 13.30 -13.65
N LYS A 290 -13.69 12.36 -12.70
CA LYS A 290 -12.76 11.22 -12.60
C LYS A 290 -12.82 10.29 -13.81
N ILE A 291 -14.02 9.98 -14.32
CA ILE A 291 -14.19 9.21 -15.55
C ILE A 291 -13.55 9.95 -16.72
N LYS A 292 -13.84 11.25 -16.86
CA LYS A 292 -13.24 12.10 -17.90
C LYS A 292 -11.72 12.17 -17.80
N ALA A 293 -11.17 12.25 -16.60
CA ALA A 293 -9.73 12.21 -16.34
C ALA A 293 -9.12 10.86 -16.75
N LEU A 294 -9.81 9.74 -16.49
CA LEU A 294 -9.39 8.41 -16.97
C LEU A 294 -9.34 8.35 -18.50
N TYR A 295 -10.36 8.87 -19.20
CA TYR A 295 -10.33 8.96 -20.67
C TYR A 295 -9.18 9.82 -21.16
N ALA A 296 -8.92 10.96 -20.51
CA ALA A 296 -7.78 11.81 -20.84
C ALA A 296 -6.44 11.09 -20.62
N GLU A 297 -6.31 10.31 -19.54
CA GLU A 297 -5.12 9.50 -19.25
C GLU A 297 -4.89 8.39 -20.30
N GLU A 298 -5.97 7.82 -20.83
CA GLU A 298 -5.94 6.84 -21.92
C GLU A 298 -5.78 7.48 -23.31
N GLY A 299 -5.71 8.81 -23.38
CA GLY A 299 -5.42 9.58 -24.58
C GLY A 299 -6.64 9.99 -25.40
N TYR A 300 -7.85 9.91 -24.85
CA TYR A 300 -9.08 10.36 -25.52
C TYR A 300 -9.34 11.83 -25.22
N ALA A 301 -9.00 12.71 -26.15
CA ALA A 301 -9.13 14.15 -26.00
C ALA A 301 -10.51 14.64 -26.45
N GLY A 302 -11.13 15.50 -25.64
CA GLY A 302 -12.46 16.03 -25.92
C GLY A 302 -13.62 15.16 -25.41
N THR A 303 -13.33 14.14 -24.60
CA THR A 303 -14.36 13.32 -23.94
C THR A 303 -15.22 14.18 -23.02
N THR A 304 -16.54 14.04 -23.14
CA THR A 304 -17.52 14.67 -22.23
C THR A 304 -18.30 13.59 -21.49
N VAL A 305 -18.46 13.76 -20.17
CA VAL A 305 -19.21 12.85 -19.32
C VAL A 305 -20.35 13.63 -18.68
N THR A 306 -21.58 13.26 -18.99
CA THR A 306 -22.78 13.82 -18.37
C THR A 306 -23.43 12.78 -17.48
N VAL A 307 -23.96 13.19 -16.32
CA VAL A 307 -24.63 12.29 -15.38
C VAL A 307 -26.13 12.54 -15.39
N SER A 308 -26.92 11.48 -15.51
CA SER A 308 -28.38 11.52 -15.42
C SER A 308 -28.88 10.58 -14.32
N ILE A 309 -29.90 11.03 -13.58
CA ILE A 309 -30.53 10.25 -12.50
C ILE A 309 -31.87 9.75 -13.02
N LYS A 310 -32.03 8.43 -13.14
CA LYS A 310 -33.28 7.79 -13.59
C LYS A 310 -34.03 7.21 -12.37
N PRO A 311 -35.13 7.83 -11.93
CA PRO A 311 -35.92 7.31 -10.81
C PRO A 311 -36.46 5.91 -11.15
N VAL A 312 -36.28 4.96 -10.25
CA VAL A 312 -36.84 3.60 -10.39
C VAL A 312 -38.03 3.42 -9.43
N SER A 313 -37.89 3.94 -8.21
CA SER A 313 -38.95 4.07 -7.23
C SER A 313 -38.72 5.36 -6.42
N GLY A 314 -39.70 5.79 -5.63
CA GLY A 314 -39.56 7.01 -4.81
C GLY A 314 -38.41 7.01 -3.79
N GLN A 315 -37.65 5.90 -3.66
CA GLN A 315 -36.51 5.79 -2.74
C GLN A 315 -35.22 5.31 -3.41
N ALA A 316 -35.27 4.96 -4.69
CA ALA A 316 -34.15 4.39 -5.41
C ALA A 316 -34.09 4.90 -6.85
N ALA A 317 -32.90 5.30 -7.29
CA ALA A 317 -32.66 5.74 -8.64
C ALA A 317 -31.42 5.03 -9.22
N ASP A 318 -31.43 4.82 -10.53
CA ASP A 318 -30.23 4.42 -11.26
C ASP A 318 -29.48 5.68 -11.69
N VAL A 319 -28.17 5.67 -11.47
CA VAL A 319 -27.27 6.73 -11.94
C VAL A 319 -26.69 6.28 -13.26
N VAL A 320 -26.87 7.08 -14.31
CA VAL A 320 -26.35 6.80 -15.65
C VAL A 320 -25.28 7.84 -15.97
N PHE A 321 -24.07 7.38 -16.27
CA PHE A 321 -23.01 8.21 -16.84
C PHE A 321 -23.06 8.04 -18.36
N ASP A 322 -23.55 9.09 -19.03
CA ASP A 322 -23.59 9.21 -20.47
C ASP A 322 -22.25 9.79 -20.95
N ILE A 323 -21.47 8.98 -21.64
CA ILE A 323 -20.09 9.26 -22.04
C ILE A 323 -20.08 9.47 -23.56
N ASN A 324 -19.63 10.64 -24.00
CA ASN A 324 -19.29 10.87 -25.40
C ASN A 324 -17.77 10.84 -25.53
N GLU A 325 -17.25 9.75 -26.09
CA GLU A 325 -15.82 9.50 -26.21
C GLU A 325 -15.17 10.47 -27.20
N GLY A 326 -14.08 11.10 -26.76
CA GLY A 326 -13.28 11.99 -27.61
C GLY A 326 -12.38 11.23 -28.60
N GLU A 327 -11.66 11.96 -29.43
CA GLU A 327 -10.71 11.37 -30.37
C GLU A 327 -9.43 10.91 -29.64
N LYS A 328 -8.94 9.72 -29.99
CA LYS A 328 -7.67 9.21 -29.45
C LYS A 328 -6.50 9.97 -30.07
N VAL A 329 -5.81 10.76 -29.25
CA VAL A 329 -4.63 11.54 -29.65
C VAL A 329 -3.35 10.80 -29.33
N HIS A 330 -2.35 10.96 -30.20
CA HIS A 330 -1.04 10.35 -30.02
C HIS A 330 0.10 11.35 -30.24
N ILE A 331 1.14 11.25 -29.43
CA ILE A 331 2.42 11.91 -29.64
C ILE A 331 3.01 11.40 -30.94
N LYS A 332 3.17 12.29 -31.90
CA LYS A 332 3.80 11.99 -33.19
C LYS A 332 5.30 12.23 -33.13
N GLU A 333 5.72 13.26 -32.41
CA GLU A 333 7.11 13.65 -32.31
C GLU A 333 7.41 14.31 -30.95
N ILE A 334 8.62 14.07 -30.45
CA ILE A 334 9.19 14.76 -29.29
C ILE A 334 10.52 15.34 -29.76
N ASP A 335 10.64 16.65 -29.69
CA ASP A 335 11.82 17.41 -30.11
C ASP A 335 12.39 18.24 -28.95
N PHE A 336 13.65 18.64 -29.06
CA PHE A 336 14.36 19.41 -28.04
C PHE A 336 14.97 20.66 -28.65
N GLN A 337 14.69 21.80 -28.03
CA GLN A 337 15.23 23.09 -28.46
C GLN A 337 16.40 23.50 -27.57
N GLY A 338 17.54 23.84 -28.15
CA GLY A 338 18.71 24.37 -27.41
C GLY A 338 19.77 23.35 -27.02
N ILE A 339 19.61 22.08 -27.46
CA ILE A 339 20.61 21.03 -27.28
C ILE A 339 21.78 21.17 -28.26
N LYS A 340 23.00 20.90 -27.79
CA LYS A 340 24.27 20.89 -28.55
C LYS A 340 25.21 19.79 -28.07
N ALA A 341 25.23 19.51 -26.76
CA ALA A 341 26.11 18.54 -26.13
C ALA A 341 25.69 17.09 -26.35
N PHE A 342 24.38 16.83 -26.39
CA PHE A 342 23.81 15.50 -26.56
C PHE A 342 22.87 15.45 -27.76
N SER A 343 22.68 14.26 -28.33
CA SER A 343 21.71 14.07 -29.39
C SER A 343 20.28 14.03 -28.84
N ALA A 344 19.30 14.39 -29.68
CA ALA A 344 17.88 14.24 -29.31
C ALA A 344 17.53 12.78 -28.97
N ASP A 345 18.22 11.81 -29.58
CA ASP A 345 17.99 10.40 -29.31
C ASP A 345 18.53 9.94 -27.95
N ASP A 346 19.65 10.52 -27.48
CA ASP A 346 20.16 10.27 -26.12
C ASP A 346 19.10 10.66 -25.09
N LEU A 347 18.48 11.82 -25.25
CA LEU A 347 17.44 12.31 -24.35
C LEU A 347 16.14 11.52 -24.50
N ARG A 348 15.71 11.14 -25.71
CA ARG A 348 14.53 10.27 -25.90
C ARG A 348 14.72 8.89 -25.27
N SER A 349 15.94 8.38 -25.20
CA SER A 349 16.23 7.04 -24.69
C SER A 349 16.00 6.89 -23.19
N ILE A 350 16.14 7.99 -22.43
CA ILE A 350 15.93 8.04 -20.98
C ILE A 350 14.50 8.42 -20.58
N MET A 351 13.66 8.81 -21.56
CA MET A 351 12.26 9.18 -21.36
C MET A 351 11.34 7.96 -21.34
N GLU A 352 10.34 8.00 -20.47
CA GLU A 352 9.21 7.06 -20.42
C GLU A 352 8.16 7.40 -21.48
N VAL A 353 7.91 8.69 -21.71
CA VAL A 353 7.01 9.18 -22.74
C VAL A 353 7.60 9.00 -24.13
N SER A 354 6.72 8.73 -25.09
CA SER A 354 7.11 8.20 -26.38
C SER A 354 6.29 8.69 -27.54
N ALA A 355 6.94 9.13 -28.60
CA ALA A 355 6.32 9.29 -29.92
C ALA A 355 5.88 7.93 -30.52
N LYS A 356 4.80 7.95 -31.30
CA LYS A 356 4.25 6.86 -32.09
C LYS A 356 5.11 6.68 -33.34
N LYS A 357 5.89 5.59 -33.42
CA LYS A 357 6.73 5.29 -34.59
C LYS A 357 6.03 4.30 -35.56
N PRO A 358 6.33 4.33 -36.87
CA PRO A 358 5.77 3.40 -37.86
C PRO A 358 6.08 1.92 -37.58
N TRP A 359 5.18 1.02 -37.98
CA TRP A 359 5.27 -0.44 -37.72
C TRP A 359 6.50 -1.13 -38.31
N TRP A 360 7.10 -0.56 -39.37
CA TRP A 360 8.26 -1.08 -40.09
C TRP A 360 9.61 -0.53 -39.58
N THR A 361 9.60 0.40 -38.62
CA THR A 361 10.82 0.88 -37.95
C THR A 361 11.24 -0.12 -36.87
N PRO A 362 12.41 -0.78 -36.98
CA PRO A 362 12.81 -1.84 -36.06
C PRO A 362 13.28 -1.25 -34.74
N SER A 363 12.34 -0.97 -33.83
CA SER A 363 12.64 -0.59 -32.46
C SER A 363 11.66 -1.26 -31.48
N LEU A 364 12.19 -1.78 -30.38
CA LEU A 364 11.49 -2.56 -29.37
C LEU A 364 10.29 -1.83 -28.72
N ARG A 365 10.32 -0.50 -28.72
CA ARG A 365 9.26 0.37 -28.16
C ARG A 365 7.95 0.29 -28.96
N ASN A 366 8.03 -0.01 -30.26
CA ASN A 366 6.85 -0.22 -31.12
C ASN A 366 6.16 -1.57 -30.87
N ILE A 367 6.94 -2.63 -30.68
CA ILE A 367 6.41 -3.97 -30.41
C ILE A 367 5.67 -3.99 -29.06
N MET A 368 6.17 -3.27 -28.06
CA MET A 368 5.50 -3.18 -26.77
C MET A 368 4.31 -2.21 -26.74
N GLY A 369 4.29 -1.21 -27.63
CA GLY A 369 3.12 -0.37 -27.88
C GLY A 369 1.91 -1.14 -28.42
N LEU A 370 2.16 -2.20 -29.20
CA LEU A 370 1.15 -3.13 -29.69
C LEU A 370 0.56 -4.04 -28.60
N ILE A 371 1.33 -4.36 -27.55
CA ILE A 371 0.89 -5.26 -26.47
C ILE A 371 0.27 -4.50 -25.28
N LYS A 372 0.72 -3.27 -24.99
CA LYS A 372 0.20 -2.44 -23.88
C LYS A 372 -0.83 -1.37 -24.30
N GLY A 373 -1.09 -1.17 -25.59
CA GLY A 373 -2.09 -0.23 -26.10
C GLY A 373 -1.84 1.27 -25.82
N SER A 374 -0.70 1.63 -25.23
CA SER A 374 -0.44 2.96 -24.64
C SER A 374 0.80 3.68 -25.21
N ALA A 375 1.49 3.11 -26.20
CA ALA A 375 2.58 3.84 -26.87
C ALA A 375 2.04 5.01 -27.68
N GLY A 376 2.64 6.19 -27.50
CA GLY A 376 2.15 7.41 -28.11
C GLY A 376 1.12 8.15 -27.27
N VAL A 377 0.62 7.64 -26.15
CA VAL A 377 -0.32 8.42 -25.31
C VAL A 377 0.47 9.38 -24.42
N LEU A 378 0.05 10.65 -24.38
CA LEU A 378 0.65 11.65 -23.50
C LEU A 378 0.11 11.51 -22.08
N LYS A 379 0.99 11.08 -21.17
CA LYS A 379 0.74 11.14 -19.72
C LYS A 379 1.54 12.29 -19.12
N TRP A 380 0.84 13.30 -18.61
CA TRP A 380 1.48 14.52 -18.08
C TRP A 380 2.43 14.22 -16.93
N ASP A 381 2.02 13.40 -15.97
CA ASP A 381 2.87 13.02 -14.83
C ASP A 381 4.14 12.29 -15.28
N ALA A 382 4.06 11.49 -16.35
CA ALA A 382 5.22 10.80 -16.91
C ALA A 382 6.14 11.79 -17.63
N LEU A 383 5.58 12.75 -18.38
CA LEU A 383 6.35 13.80 -19.04
C LEU A 383 7.06 14.70 -18.02
N GLU A 384 6.41 15.08 -16.93
CA GLU A 384 7.03 15.90 -15.88
C GLU A 384 8.21 15.16 -15.22
N ARG A 385 8.05 13.86 -14.92
CA ARG A 385 9.15 13.01 -14.47
C ARG A 385 10.28 12.94 -15.51
N ASP A 386 9.95 12.87 -16.79
CA ASP A 386 10.93 12.87 -17.88
C ASP A 386 11.73 14.17 -17.95
N LEU A 387 11.12 15.34 -17.71
CA LEU A 387 11.86 16.60 -17.62
C LEU A 387 12.90 16.55 -16.49
N GLY A 388 12.52 15.99 -15.34
CA GLY A 388 13.44 15.75 -14.23
C GLY A 388 14.56 14.76 -14.57
N ARG A 389 14.26 13.69 -15.33
CA ARG A 389 15.28 12.73 -15.81
C ARG A 389 16.25 13.39 -16.77
N ILE A 390 15.77 14.24 -17.68
CA ILE A 390 16.62 14.99 -18.60
C ILE A 390 17.53 15.94 -17.81
N ALA A 391 16.98 16.73 -16.88
CA ALA A 391 17.78 17.62 -16.04
C ALA A 391 18.85 16.85 -15.25
N ALA A 392 18.48 15.74 -14.62
CA ALA A 392 19.41 14.87 -13.91
C ALA A 392 20.49 14.29 -14.84
N TYR A 393 20.13 13.89 -16.07
CA TYR A 393 21.09 13.40 -17.06
C TYR A 393 22.17 14.45 -17.36
N TYR A 394 21.79 15.71 -17.58
CA TYR A 394 22.75 16.80 -17.75
C TYR A 394 23.62 17.03 -16.50
N HIS A 395 23.01 17.10 -15.32
CA HIS A 395 23.72 17.29 -14.04
C HIS A 395 24.68 16.13 -13.71
N ASN A 396 24.38 14.92 -14.16
CA ASN A 396 25.23 13.75 -13.99
C ASN A 396 26.44 13.71 -14.94
N HIS A 397 26.45 14.56 -15.98
CA HIS A 397 27.53 14.64 -16.98
C HIS A 397 28.31 15.97 -16.92
N GLY A 398 28.16 16.76 -15.85
CA GLY A 398 28.93 17.98 -15.60
C GLY A 398 28.21 19.29 -15.89
N TYR A 399 26.97 19.26 -16.39
CA TYR A 399 26.21 20.46 -16.71
C TYR A 399 25.39 20.93 -15.50
N VAL A 400 26.04 21.57 -14.53
CA VAL A 400 25.42 21.96 -13.24
C VAL A 400 24.33 23.03 -13.42
N ASP A 401 24.46 23.87 -14.43
CA ASP A 401 23.53 24.97 -14.72
C ASP A 401 22.44 24.59 -15.72
N ALA A 402 22.36 23.31 -16.09
CA ALA A 402 21.36 22.84 -17.03
C ALA A 402 19.95 23.07 -16.49
N LYS A 403 19.07 23.61 -17.34
CA LYS A 403 17.66 23.80 -17.03
C LYS A 403 16.80 23.24 -18.16
N VAL A 404 15.78 22.48 -17.77
CA VAL A 404 14.75 21.96 -18.68
C VAL A 404 13.50 22.79 -18.42
N GLY A 405 13.01 23.48 -19.45
CA GLY A 405 11.82 24.30 -19.35
C GLY A 405 10.54 23.51 -19.62
N GLU A 406 9.40 24.20 -19.48
CA GLU A 406 8.10 23.59 -19.71
C GLU A 406 7.92 23.13 -21.17
N PRO A 407 7.38 21.93 -21.40
CA PRO A 407 7.18 21.38 -22.73
C PRO A 407 6.07 22.14 -23.46
N LYS A 408 6.32 22.51 -24.72
CA LYS A 408 5.30 23.09 -25.61
C LYS A 408 4.62 21.98 -26.37
N VAL A 409 3.32 21.79 -26.17
CA VAL A 409 2.52 20.77 -26.85
C VAL A 409 1.64 21.42 -27.91
N LYS A 410 1.86 21.06 -29.18
CA LYS A 410 1.03 21.48 -30.31
C LYS A 410 0.20 20.30 -30.81
N ARG A 411 -1.11 20.49 -30.95
CA ARG A 411 -2.03 19.49 -31.52
C ARG A 411 -2.33 19.81 -32.98
N GLU A 412 -2.18 18.82 -33.86
CA GLU A 412 -2.63 18.86 -35.25
C GLU A 412 -3.48 17.62 -35.53
N GLY A 413 -4.81 17.77 -35.58
CA GLY A 413 -5.73 16.64 -35.70
C GLY A 413 -5.60 15.65 -34.52
N ALA A 414 -5.29 14.40 -34.83
CA ALA A 414 -5.05 13.33 -33.85
C ALA A 414 -3.58 13.23 -33.37
N ASP A 415 -2.68 14.06 -33.92
CA ASP A 415 -1.24 14.01 -33.61
C ASP A 415 -0.84 15.16 -32.65
N LEU A 416 0.01 14.84 -31.67
CA LEU A 416 0.63 15.77 -30.73
C LEU A 416 2.13 15.91 -31.01
N TYR A 417 2.62 17.14 -31.07
CA TYR A 417 4.03 17.48 -31.21
C TYR A 417 4.51 18.14 -29.92
N ILE A 418 5.53 17.57 -29.28
CA ILE A 418 6.06 18.05 -28.00
C ILE A 418 7.45 18.63 -28.25
N THR A 419 7.66 19.90 -27.90
CA THR A 419 8.97 20.54 -27.94
C THR A 419 9.43 20.90 -26.53
N ILE A 420 10.56 20.32 -26.09
CA ILE A 420 11.13 20.54 -24.77
C ILE A 420 12.30 21.53 -24.87
N PRO A 421 12.18 22.75 -24.32
CA PRO A 421 13.30 23.69 -24.30
C PRO A 421 14.34 23.28 -23.26
N VAL A 422 15.61 23.23 -23.65
CA VAL A 422 16.74 22.88 -22.79
C VAL A 422 17.80 23.98 -22.89
N MET A 423 18.25 24.45 -21.73
CA MET A 423 19.43 25.31 -21.60
C MET A 423 20.53 24.47 -20.97
N GLU A 424 21.55 24.08 -21.73
CA GLU A 424 22.58 23.14 -21.25
C GLU A 424 23.52 23.75 -20.22
N GLY A 425 23.88 25.04 -20.38
CA GLY A 425 24.92 25.69 -19.56
C GLY A 425 26.33 25.18 -19.88
N ASP A 426 27.31 25.63 -19.09
CA ASP A 426 28.70 25.15 -19.20
C ASP A 426 28.88 23.77 -18.55
N ARG A 427 29.82 23.01 -19.09
CA ARG A 427 30.25 21.73 -18.51
C ARG A 427 31.40 21.95 -17.53
N TYR A 428 31.25 21.45 -16.31
CA TYR A 428 32.21 21.63 -15.23
C TYR A 428 32.97 20.33 -14.89
N VAL A 429 34.28 20.45 -14.69
CA VAL A 429 35.13 19.38 -14.14
C VAL A 429 35.03 19.31 -12.62
N VAL A 430 35.42 18.17 -12.03
CA VAL A 430 35.58 18.08 -10.57
C VAL A 430 36.79 18.91 -10.15
N GLY A 431 36.57 19.88 -9.26
CA GLY A 431 37.62 20.72 -8.68
C GLY A 431 38.19 20.11 -7.40
N LYS A 432 38.47 20.94 -6.40
CA LYS A 432 38.90 20.46 -5.08
C LYS A 432 37.75 19.77 -4.36
N VAL A 433 37.96 18.53 -3.91
CA VAL A 433 37.06 17.78 -3.02
C VAL A 433 37.67 17.75 -1.62
N ASP A 434 36.86 18.07 -0.61
CA ASP A 434 37.30 18.14 0.79
C ASP A 434 36.19 17.66 1.73
N ILE A 435 36.55 17.18 2.92
CA ILE A 435 35.59 16.72 3.94
C ILE A 435 35.92 17.41 5.27
N LYS A 436 34.96 18.12 5.85
CA LYS A 436 35.06 18.69 7.20
C LYS A 436 34.40 17.76 8.21
N GLN A 437 35.20 17.07 9.01
CA GLN A 437 34.76 16.11 10.03
C GLN A 437 35.77 15.98 11.19
N GLU A 438 35.37 15.37 12.32
CA GLU A 438 36.23 15.26 13.53
C GLU A 438 36.34 13.82 14.09
N PHE A 439 35.76 12.82 13.43
CA PHE A 439 35.65 11.46 13.98
C PHE A 439 36.72 10.51 13.45
N PHE A 440 36.92 10.47 12.14
CA PHE A 440 37.94 9.65 11.49
C PHE A 440 39.28 10.39 11.55
N LYS A 441 40.34 9.68 11.94
CA LYS A 441 41.70 10.27 12.04
C LYS A 441 42.38 10.43 10.68
N ASP A 442 42.06 9.55 9.73
CA ASP A 442 42.66 9.54 8.40
C ASP A 442 41.69 10.12 7.36
N GLU A 443 41.75 11.43 7.18
CA GLU A 443 40.92 12.14 6.20
C GLU A 443 41.31 11.81 4.76
N LYS A 444 42.59 11.52 4.50
CA LYS A 444 43.07 11.17 3.16
C LYS A 444 42.50 9.83 2.70
N GLN A 445 42.46 8.85 3.60
CA GLN A 445 41.79 7.58 3.33
C GLN A 445 40.31 7.82 3.02
N LEU A 446 39.62 8.64 3.82
CA LEU A 446 38.19 8.91 3.64
C LEU A 446 37.89 9.62 2.31
N LEU A 447 38.75 10.54 1.87
CA LEU A 447 38.66 11.19 0.57
C LEU A 447 38.85 10.17 -0.57
N SER A 448 39.87 9.32 -0.50
CA SER A 448 40.16 8.32 -1.55
C SER A 448 39.05 7.28 -1.76
N GLU A 449 38.16 7.11 -0.77
CA GLU A 449 36.98 6.27 -0.85
C GLU A 449 35.86 6.90 -1.71
N LEU A 450 35.81 8.23 -1.82
CA LEU A 450 34.80 8.95 -2.61
C LEU A 450 34.95 8.62 -4.10
N GLU A 451 33.84 8.26 -4.76
CA GLU A 451 33.82 8.01 -6.20
C GLU A 451 33.93 9.31 -7.00
N ILE A 452 33.45 10.44 -6.46
CA ILE A 452 33.46 11.74 -7.14
C ILE A 452 34.88 12.26 -7.40
N GLU A 453 35.85 11.95 -6.52
CA GLU A 453 37.26 12.33 -6.69
C GLU A 453 37.90 11.63 -7.90
N LYS A 454 37.31 10.51 -8.35
CA LYS A 454 37.78 9.71 -9.49
C LYS A 454 37.10 10.10 -10.81
N GLN A 455 36.19 11.08 -10.80
CA GLN A 455 35.49 11.54 -11.99
C GLN A 455 36.18 12.75 -12.61
N ASP A 456 36.29 12.77 -13.94
CA ASP A 456 36.78 13.94 -14.66
C ASP A 456 35.77 15.10 -14.61
N TYR A 457 34.49 14.78 -14.76
CA TYR A 457 33.38 15.74 -14.77
C TYR A 457 32.49 15.61 -13.54
N PHE A 458 31.93 16.72 -13.09
CA PHE A 458 31.01 16.72 -11.97
C PHE A 458 29.79 15.82 -12.27
N SER A 459 29.43 14.96 -11.32
CA SER A 459 28.23 14.14 -11.41
C SER A 459 27.45 14.22 -10.11
N GLN A 460 26.23 14.78 -10.19
CA GLN A 460 25.36 14.92 -9.03
C GLN A 460 24.96 13.55 -8.44
N GLU A 461 24.74 12.54 -9.29
CA GLU A 461 24.46 11.17 -8.87
C GLU A 461 25.62 10.57 -8.06
N VAL A 462 26.85 10.68 -8.56
CA VAL A 462 28.04 10.16 -7.86
C VAL A 462 28.22 10.87 -6.52
N LEU A 463 28.12 12.20 -6.48
CA LEU A 463 28.20 12.97 -5.23
C LEU A 463 27.12 12.54 -4.23
N ARG A 464 25.87 12.38 -4.68
CA ARG A 464 24.77 11.93 -3.81
C ARG A 464 25.02 10.54 -3.27
N LYS A 465 25.54 9.63 -4.09
CA LYS A 465 25.90 8.26 -3.69
C LYS A 465 27.02 8.26 -2.66
N ASP A 466 28.04 9.07 -2.85
CA ASP A 466 29.12 9.28 -1.88
C ASP A 466 28.59 9.81 -0.55
N ILE A 467 27.72 10.83 -0.57
CA ILE A 467 27.05 11.34 0.64
C ILE A 467 26.27 10.22 1.34
N MET A 468 25.48 9.45 0.60
CA MET A 468 24.71 8.33 1.18
C MET A 468 25.61 7.24 1.78
N ASN A 469 26.71 6.89 1.10
CA ASN A 469 27.68 5.91 1.58
C ASN A 469 28.39 6.41 2.84
N LEU A 470 28.81 7.67 2.85
CA LEU A 470 29.47 8.28 3.99
C LEU A 470 28.51 8.40 5.18
N THR A 471 27.27 8.86 4.97
CA THR A 471 26.22 8.88 6.00
C THR A 471 25.97 7.47 6.54
N SER A 472 25.90 6.45 5.68
CA SER A 472 25.75 5.05 6.11
C SER A 472 26.93 4.57 6.95
N LYS A 473 28.17 4.95 6.57
CA LYS A 473 29.38 4.65 7.34
C LYS A 473 29.32 5.24 8.75
N TYR A 474 28.97 6.53 8.89
CA TYR A 474 28.76 7.15 10.21
C TYR A 474 27.61 6.50 10.98
N SER A 475 26.50 6.21 10.29
CA SER A 475 25.35 5.54 10.86
C SER A 475 25.73 4.19 11.49
N ASP A 476 26.59 3.41 10.85
CA ASP A 476 27.08 2.12 11.36
C ASP A 476 28.02 2.23 12.58
N PHE A 477 28.57 3.42 12.85
CA PHE A 477 29.28 3.71 14.10
C PHE A 477 28.36 4.16 15.24
N GLY A 478 27.04 4.20 15.02
CA GLY A 478 26.02 4.62 15.98
C GLY A 478 25.49 6.04 15.79
N PHE A 479 25.87 6.76 14.74
CA PHE A 479 25.45 8.15 14.53
C PHE A 479 24.16 8.24 13.70
N ALA A 480 23.01 7.97 14.33
CA ALA A 480 21.71 7.88 13.66
C ALA A 480 21.24 9.19 13.01
N HIS A 481 21.60 10.34 13.60
CA HIS A 481 21.21 11.67 13.16
C HIS A 481 22.29 12.35 12.30
N CYS A 482 23.24 11.57 11.76
CA CYS A 482 24.32 12.09 10.95
C CYS A 482 23.77 12.76 9.68
N THR A 483 24.07 14.05 9.53
CA THR A 483 23.74 14.84 8.35
C THR A 483 25.03 15.29 7.66
N ILE A 484 25.13 15.06 6.36
CA ILE A 484 26.26 15.48 5.55
C ILE A 484 25.73 16.48 4.52
N THR A 485 26.17 17.72 4.62
CA THR A 485 25.72 18.81 3.76
C THR A 485 26.83 19.17 2.78
N PRO A 486 26.62 19.06 1.46
CA PRO A 486 27.60 19.51 0.47
C PRO A 486 27.56 21.04 0.31
N ASP A 487 28.67 21.71 0.54
CA ASP A 487 28.92 23.10 0.11
C ASP A 487 29.60 23.05 -1.27
N ILE A 488 28.81 23.36 -2.31
CA ILE A 488 29.23 23.27 -3.71
C ILE A 488 29.54 24.68 -4.23
N LYS A 489 30.80 24.93 -4.59
CA LYS A 489 31.27 26.21 -5.12
C LYS A 489 31.75 26.06 -6.55
N LYS A 490 31.01 26.65 -7.48
CA LYS A 490 31.40 26.73 -8.89
C LYS A 490 32.49 27.79 -9.07
N ASP A 491 33.48 27.47 -9.88
CA ASP A 491 34.49 28.37 -10.42
C ASP A 491 34.22 28.50 -11.94
N PRO A 492 33.49 29.55 -12.38
CA PRO A 492 33.14 29.73 -13.78
C PRO A 492 34.35 29.96 -14.69
N GLU A 493 35.43 30.56 -14.18
CA GLU A 493 36.64 30.83 -14.98
C GLU A 493 37.39 29.54 -15.29
N LYS A 494 37.54 28.66 -14.30
CA LYS A 494 38.21 27.36 -14.47
C LYS A 494 37.28 26.25 -14.93
N LYS A 495 35.97 26.54 -15.07
CA LYS A 495 34.91 25.56 -15.31
C LYS A 495 35.03 24.36 -14.36
N ALA A 496 35.26 24.62 -13.08
CA ALA A 496 35.44 23.59 -12.07
C ALA A 496 34.40 23.71 -10.95
N VAL A 497 34.04 22.59 -10.33
CA VAL A 497 33.14 22.56 -9.17
C VAL A 497 33.93 22.07 -7.95
N ASN A 498 34.13 22.96 -6.98
CA ASN A 498 34.74 22.60 -5.69
C ASN A 498 33.65 22.10 -4.74
N ILE A 499 33.93 21.00 -4.04
CA ILE A 499 32.97 20.30 -3.18
C ILE A 499 33.56 20.20 -1.77
N LEU A 500 32.88 20.77 -0.78
CA LEU A 500 33.19 20.59 0.63
C LEU A 500 32.05 19.84 1.31
N LEU A 501 32.30 18.61 1.76
CA LEU A 501 31.33 17.83 2.51
C LEU A 501 31.44 18.16 4.00
N VAL A 502 30.43 18.84 4.57
CA VAL A 502 30.39 19.18 6.00
C VAL A 502 29.62 18.12 6.76
N VAL A 503 30.29 17.39 7.63
CA VAL A 503 29.70 16.31 8.42
C VAL A 503 29.25 16.82 9.79
N ASN A 504 27.96 16.75 10.07
CA ASN A 504 27.42 16.85 11.42
C ASN A 504 26.99 15.45 11.87
N ARG A 505 27.75 14.83 12.76
CA ARG A 505 27.50 13.45 13.21
C ARG A 505 26.35 13.32 14.21
N GLY A 506 26.02 14.37 14.97
CA GLY A 506 25.11 14.27 16.12
C GLY A 506 25.64 13.35 17.24
N PRO A 507 24.82 13.07 18.27
CA PRO A 507 25.19 12.14 19.34
C PRO A 507 25.21 10.68 18.85
N LYS A 508 25.95 9.83 19.57
CA LYS A 508 25.93 8.38 19.36
C LYS A 508 24.70 7.78 20.03
N VAL A 509 23.95 6.98 19.28
CA VAL A 509 22.68 6.38 19.66
C VAL A 509 22.79 4.86 19.71
N PHE A 510 22.05 4.25 20.63
CA PHE A 510 21.96 2.80 20.84
C PHE A 510 20.49 2.36 20.72
N PHE A 511 20.26 1.14 20.25
CA PHE A 511 18.92 0.55 20.32
C PHE A 511 18.61 0.16 21.77
N ASP A 512 17.45 0.54 22.30
CA ASP A 512 17.03 0.17 23.66
C ASP A 512 16.12 -1.07 23.59
N ARG A 513 14.91 -0.93 23.05
CA ARG A 513 13.97 -2.05 22.87
C ARG A 513 13.56 -2.26 21.42
N ILE A 514 13.43 -3.52 21.01
CA ILE A 514 12.84 -3.91 19.72
C ILE A 514 11.46 -4.53 19.97
N ALA A 515 10.41 -3.79 19.60
CA ALA A 515 9.01 -4.21 19.69
C ALA A 515 8.53 -4.77 18.35
N ILE A 516 8.08 -6.04 18.33
CA ILE A 516 7.53 -6.69 17.14
C ILE A 516 6.01 -6.78 17.29
N ALA A 517 5.27 -6.37 16.26
CA ALA A 517 3.80 -6.36 16.27
C ALA A 517 3.20 -6.78 14.92
N GLY A 518 1.96 -7.30 14.96
CA GLY A 518 1.20 -7.75 13.79
C GLY A 518 1.45 -9.21 13.38
N ASN A 519 2.37 -9.90 14.05
CA ASN A 519 2.67 -11.33 13.87
C ASN A 519 1.69 -12.23 14.64
N THR A 520 0.46 -12.36 14.14
CA THR A 520 -0.59 -13.16 14.81
C THR A 520 -0.37 -14.67 14.76
N ARG A 521 0.29 -15.17 13.72
CA ARG A 521 0.58 -16.59 13.50
C ARG A 521 2.06 -16.89 13.62
N THR A 522 2.90 -16.03 13.05
CA THR A 522 4.36 -16.14 13.04
C THR A 522 4.90 -15.83 14.42
N ARG A 523 5.72 -16.73 14.95
CA ARG A 523 6.34 -16.54 16.27
C ARG A 523 7.34 -15.37 16.22
N ASP A 524 7.37 -14.56 17.27
CA ASP A 524 8.29 -13.41 17.41
C ASP A 524 9.73 -13.79 17.04
N LYS A 525 10.22 -14.93 17.54
CA LYS A 525 11.59 -15.39 17.28
C LYS A 525 11.94 -15.56 15.80
N VAL A 526 10.97 -15.82 14.93
CA VAL A 526 11.17 -15.96 13.48
C VAL A 526 11.49 -14.61 12.85
N ILE A 527 10.87 -13.54 13.35
CA ILE A 527 11.13 -12.16 12.92
C ILE A 527 12.43 -11.68 13.57
N ARG A 528 12.57 -11.87 14.88
CA ARG A 528 13.71 -11.38 15.66
C ARG A 528 15.05 -11.91 15.15
N ARG A 529 15.13 -13.19 14.76
CA ARG A 529 16.38 -13.79 14.23
C ARG A 529 16.81 -13.24 12.86
N GLU A 530 15.91 -12.58 12.13
CA GLU A 530 16.24 -11.94 10.86
C GLU A 530 16.77 -10.51 11.02
N LEU A 531 16.61 -9.91 12.21
CA LEU A 531 17.14 -8.60 12.50
C LEU A 531 18.68 -8.66 12.56
N ARG A 532 19.32 -7.69 11.92
CA ARG A 532 20.76 -7.42 11.94
C ARG A 532 21.14 -6.27 12.87
N VAL A 533 20.22 -5.93 13.76
CA VAL A 533 20.39 -5.00 14.87
C VAL A 533 19.93 -5.72 16.13
N MET A 534 20.60 -5.47 17.24
CA MET A 534 20.24 -6.03 18.54
C MET A 534 20.01 -4.91 19.55
N GLU A 535 19.21 -5.23 20.56
CA GLU A 535 19.03 -4.36 21.73
C GLU A 535 20.39 -4.12 22.40
N LEU A 536 20.60 -2.90 22.88
CA LEU A 536 21.81 -2.39 23.54
C LEU A 536 23.04 -2.24 22.62
N GLU A 537 22.92 -2.50 21.32
CA GLU A 537 23.99 -2.22 20.35
C GLU A 537 23.90 -0.78 19.79
N PRO A 538 25.03 -0.20 19.34
CA PRO A 538 25.01 1.05 18.60
C PRO A 538 24.06 0.97 17.41
N PHE A 539 23.42 2.09 17.08
CA PHE A 539 22.62 2.21 15.87
C PHE A 539 23.41 1.77 14.64
N SER A 540 22.76 1.08 13.70
CA SER A 540 23.34 0.75 12.41
C SER A 540 22.28 0.86 11.31
N GLY A 541 22.45 1.83 10.43
CA GLY A 541 21.61 2.00 9.25
C GLY A 541 21.73 0.82 8.29
N THR A 542 22.93 0.27 8.10
CA THR A 542 23.14 -0.93 7.30
C THR A 542 22.44 -2.15 7.91
N GLY A 543 22.50 -2.29 9.24
CA GLY A 543 21.78 -3.31 9.99
C GLY A 543 20.26 -3.22 9.80
N LEU A 544 19.68 -2.03 9.93
CA LEU A 544 18.25 -1.81 9.69
C LEU A 544 17.83 -2.16 8.26
N LYS A 545 18.60 -1.70 7.27
CA LYS A 545 18.34 -2.01 5.86
C LYS A 545 18.40 -3.52 5.60
N LYS A 546 19.46 -4.21 6.07
CA LYS A 546 19.58 -5.66 5.96
C LYS A 546 18.44 -6.39 6.68
N SER A 547 17.99 -5.88 7.83
CA SER A 547 16.85 -6.45 8.58
C SER A 547 15.57 -6.38 7.74
N ASN A 548 15.25 -5.22 7.18
CA ASN A 548 14.09 -5.04 6.30
C ASN A 548 14.17 -5.96 5.07
N ASP A 549 15.34 -6.02 4.41
CA ASP A 549 15.55 -6.87 3.24
C ASP A 549 15.35 -8.36 3.57
N ARG A 550 15.85 -8.82 4.72
CA ARG A 550 15.69 -10.21 5.17
C ARG A 550 14.24 -10.54 5.53
N LEU A 551 13.55 -9.67 6.26
CA LEU A 551 12.14 -9.85 6.59
C LEU A 551 11.25 -9.88 5.35
N ARG A 552 11.48 -8.99 4.38
CA ARG A 552 10.77 -9.01 3.09
C ARG A 552 11.09 -10.27 2.30
N ARG A 553 12.33 -10.75 2.32
CA ARG A 553 12.77 -11.98 1.64
C ARG A 553 12.13 -13.25 2.20
N LEU A 554 11.74 -13.28 3.47
CA LEU A 554 10.98 -14.42 4.03
C LEU A 554 9.69 -14.69 3.24
N GLY A 555 9.07 -13.63 2.72
CA GLY A 555 7.79 -13.74 2.02
C GLY A 555 6.65 -14.18 2.95
N TYR A 556 6.71 -13.92 4.25
CA TYR A 556 5.62 -14.19 5.19
C TYR A 556 4.69 -13.00 5.41
N PHE A 557 5.09 -11.82 4.93
CA PHE A 557 4.44 -10.55 5.20
C PHE A 557 4.11 -9.84 3.88
N GLU A 558 2.93 -9.23 3.79
CA GLU A 558 2.57 -8.31 2.69
C GLU A 558 3.35 -7.01 2.83
N ASP A 559 3.49 -6.55 4.07
CA ASP A 559 4.21 -5.32 4.40
C ASP A 559 5.05 -5.51 5.67
N VAL A 560 6.19 -4.82 5.67
CA VAL A 560 7.15 -4.77 6.75
C VAL A 560 7.55 -3.31 6.92
N GLU A 561 7.19 -2.75 8.07
CA GLU A 561 7.51 -1.39 8.48
C GLU A 561 8.45 -1.46 9.68
N ILE A 562 9.67 -0.95 9.53
CA ILE A 562 10.66 -0.85 10.60
C ILE A 562 10.84 0.63 10.90
N THR A 563 10.28 1.06 12.03
CA THR A 563 10.20 2.47 12.39
C THR A 563 11.01 2.73 13.66
N PRO A 564 12.15 3.42 13.55
CA PRO A 564 12.90 3.85 14.71
C PRO A 564 12.12 4.96 15.46
N LYS A 565 12.08 4.87 16.79
CA LYS A 565 11.34 5.79 17.66
C LYS A 565 12.27 6.38 18.73
N PRO A 566 12.07 7.64 19.14
CA PRO A 566 12.78 8.19 20.29
C PRO A 566 12.63 7.28 21.51
N GLY A 567 13.73 6.90 22.14
CA GLY A 567 13.75 6.09 23.35
C GLY A 567 13.67 6.95 24.60
N LYS A 568 14.18 6.43 25.72
CA LYS A 568 14.17 7.11 27.03
C LYS A 568 14.95 8.43 27.10
N ASP A 569 15.96 8.60 26.24
CA ASP A 569 16.81 9.80 26.15
C ASP A 569 17.38 9.95 24.72
N GLU A 570 18.12 11.03 24.46
CA GLU A 570 18.71 11.32 23.13
C GLU A 570 19.76 10.30 22.65
N LYS A 571 20.26 9.43 23.53
CA LYS A 571 21.23 8.37 23.20
C LYS A 571 20.57 7.01 23.00
N HIS A 572 19.27 6.90 23.22
CA HIS A 572 18.53 5.64 23.13
C HIS A 572 17.39 5.76 22.12
N MET A 573 17.18 4.68 21.38
CA MET A 573 16.14 4.60 20.37
C MET A 573 15.43 3.26 20.45
N ASP A 574 14.11 3.29 20.45
CA ASP A 574 13.31 2.08 20.31
C ASP A 574 13.11 1.75 18.83
N LEU A 575 12.85 0.48 18.54
CA LEU A 575 12.59 0.02 17.18
C LEU A 575 11.25 -0.71 17.13
N ASP A 576 10.29 -0.13 16.43
CA ASP A 576 9.02 -0.79 16.14
C ASP A 576 9.13 -1.54 14.82
N VAL A 577 8.96 -2.85 14.87
CA VAL A 577 8.88 -3.74 13.70
C VAL A 577 7.43 -4.18 13.56
N LYS A 578 6.68 -3.50 12.69
CA LYS A 578 5.29 -3.85 12.37
C LYS A 578 5.25 -4.67 11.09
N VAL A 579 4.58 -5.81 11.17
CA VAL A 579 4.40 -6.70 10.02
C VAL A 579 2.93 -6.94 9.76
N LYS A 580 2.56 -7.03 8.48
CA LYS A 580 1.24 -7.49 8.05
C LYS A 580 1.38 -8.88 7.46
N GLU A 581 0.93 -9.91 8.18
CA GLU A 581 1.05 -11.30 7.73
C GLU A 581 0.22 -11.57 6.46
N ARG A 582 0.74 -12.46 5.62
CA ARG A 582 0.07 -12.92 4.40
C ARG A 582 -0.06 -14.45 4.38
N PRO A 583 -0.95 -15.02 3.56
CA PRO A 583 -0.98 -16.46 3.34
C PRO A 583 0.36 -17.00 2.83
N THR A 584 0.96 -17.95 3.56
CA THR A 584 2.25 -18.58 3.22
C THR A 584 2.12 -19.96 2.58
N GLY A 585 0.89 -20.46 2.49
CA GLY A 585 0.57 -21.72 1.81
C GLY A 585 0.44 -21.47 0.31
N THR A 586 1.03 -22.35 -0.49
CA THR A 586 1.00 -22.27 -1.95
C THR A 586 0.57 -23.62 -2.51
N PHE A 587 -0.38 -23.59 -3.44
CA PHE A 587 -0.70 -24.70 -4.31
C PHE A 587 -0.26 -24.31 -5.72
N SER A 588 0.64 -25.10 -6.30
CA SER A 588 1.17 -24.86 -7.63
C SER A 588 0.88 -26.07 -8.50
N ILE A 589 0.25 -25.85 -9.65
CA ILE A 589 0.19 -26.82 -10.73
C ILE A 589 0.94 -26.19 -11.89
N GLY A 590 1.92 -26.91 -12.42
CA GLY A 590 2.67 -26.53 -13.60
C GLY A 590 2.58 -27.64 -14.64
N ALA A 591 2.70 -27.26 -15.89
CA ALA A 591 3.10 -28.17 -16.96
C ALA A 591 4.41 -27.64 -17.53
N GLY A 592 5.29 -28.55 -17.89
CA GLY A 592 6.50 -28.25 -18.63
C GLY A 592 6.61 -29.15 -19.84
N TYR A 593 7.49 -28.77 -20.75
CA TYR A 593 7.90 -29.68 -21.80
C TYR A 593 9.42 -29.59 -21.91
N SER A 594 10.09 -30.74 -21.98
CA SER A 594 11.50 -30.80 -22.29
C SER A 594 11.82 -31.80 -23.41
N SER A 595 12.97 -31.63 -24.06
CA SER A 595 13.48 -32.60 -25.03
C SER A 595 13.84 -33.97 -24.41
N VAL A 596 13.99 -34.03 -23.08
CA VAL A 596 14.33 -35.25 -22.34
C VAL A 596 13.05 -35.96 -21.87
N ASP A 597 12.18 -35.25 -21.15
CA ASP A 597 10.99 -35.84 -20.50
C ASP A 597 9.69 -35.66 -21.29
N SER A 598 9.75 -35.09 -22.50
CA SER A 598 8.56 -34.69 -23.27
C SER A 598 7.62 -33.83 -22.41
N LEU A 599 6.31 -34.11 -22.38
CA LEU A 599 5.36 -33.42 -21.52
C LEU A 599 5.56 -33.81 -20.05
N MET A 600 5.70 -32.81 -19.17
CA MET A 600 5.82 -32.96 -17.73
C MET A 600 4.65 -32.27 -17.03
N LEU A 601 3.99 -32.95 -16.10
CA LEU A 601 3.02 -32.40 -15.16
C LEU A 601 3.68 -32.28 -13.79
N MET A 602 3.55 -31.12 -13.18
CA MET A 602 4.13 -30.81 -11.88
C MET A 602 3.04 -30.32 -10.93
N GLY A 603 3.01 -30.87 -9.72
CA GLY A 603 2.13 -30.42 -8.65
C GLY A 603 2.95 -30.19 -7.38
N GLU A 604 2.71 -29.08 -6.68
CA GLU A 604 3.32 -28.81 -5.39
C GLU A 604 2.30 -28.21 -4.43
N ILE A 605 2.20 -28.80 -3.23
CA ILE A 605 1.55 -28.18 -2.07
C ILE A 605 2.66 -27.84 -1.09
N SER A 606 2.80 -26.57 -0.74
CA SER A 606 3.87 -26.10 0.15
C SER A 606 3.35 -25.12 1.19
N GLN A 607 3.88 -25.20 2.39
CA GLN A 607 3.62 -24.30 3.49
C GLN A 607 4.94 -23.79 4.06
N ARG A 608 5.34 -22.58 3.67
CA ARG A 608 6.69 -22.01 3.95
C ARG A 608 6.87 -21.47 5.37
N ASN A 609 5.79 -21.33 6.14
CA ASN A 609 5.79 -20.90 7.54
C ASN A 609 4.89 -21.83 8.38
N PHE A 610 5.18 -23.12 8.31
CA PHE A 610 4.40 -24.17 8.97
C PHE A 610 4.28 -23.90 10.47
N LEU A 611 3.03 -23.81 10.95
CA LEU A 611 2.68 -23.49 12.35
C LEU A 611 3.32 -22.19 12.88
N GLY A 612 3.69 -21.25 12.01
CA GLY A 612 4.31 -19.98 12.40
C GLY A 612 5.77 -20.10 12.86
N LYS A 613 6.45 -21.22 12.59
CA LYS A 613 7.82 -21.50 13.05
C LYS A 613 8.92 -21.10 12.05
N GLY A 614 8.55 -20.57 10.88
CA GLY A 614 9.48 -20.33 9.77
C GLY A 614 10.01 -21.62 9.13
N GLN A 615 9.31 -22.73 9.34
CA GLN A 615 9.61 -24.04 8.77
C GLN A 615 8.86 -24.21 7.45
N THR A 616 9.47 -24.88 6.48
CA THR A 616 8.81 -25.24 5.22
C THR A 616 8.45 -26.72 5.22
N LEU A 617 7.20 -27.03 4.91
CA LEU A 617 6.74 -28.38 4.61
C LEU A 617 6.17 -28.39 3.20
N SER A 618 6.66 -29.25 2.32
CA SER A 618 6.25 -29.31 0.92
C SER A 618 6.09 -30.74 0.44
N PHE A 619 5.01 -31.01 -0.29
CA PHE A 619 4.84 -32.21 -1.09
C PHE A 619 4.87 -31.82 -2.56
N LYS A 620 5.72 -32.48 -3.35
CA LYS A 620 5.90 -32.23 -4.77
C LYS A 620 5.77 -33.53 -5.55
N GLY A 621 4.99 -33.50 -6.63
CA GLY A 621 4.89 -34.54 -7.64
C GLY A 621 5.34 -34.01 -9.00
N VAL A 622 6.11 -34.82 -9.73
CA VAL A 622 6.54 -34.57 -11.11
C VAL A 622 6.26 -35.84 -11.90
N LEU A 623 5.50 -35.73 -12.98
CA LEU A 623 5.14 -36.83 -13.87
C LEU A 623 5.50 -36.42 -15.29
N GLY A 624 6.53 -37.03 -15.87
CA GLY A 624 6.97 -36.83 -17.25
C GLY A 624 7.03 -38.15 -18.02
N GLY A 625 7.48 -38.08 -19.27
CA GLY A 625 7.66 -39.25 -20.13
C GLY A 625 8.70 -40.24 -19.63
N SER A 626 9.82 -39.76 -19.09
CA SER A 626 10.93 -40.59 -18.59
C SER A 626 11.18 -40.45 -17.08
N THR A 627 10.51 -39.49 -16.42
CA THR A 627 10.72 -39.20 -15.00
C THR A 627 9.40 -39.18 -14.25
N GLN A 628 9.29 -39.98 -13.19
CA GLN A 628 8.22 -39.85 -12.20
C GLN A 628 8.83 -39.66 -10.81
N ARG A 629 8.48 -38.58 -10.11
CA ARG A 629 9.06 -38.26 -8.81
C ARG A 629 8.04 -37.68 -7.85
N PHE A 630 7.93 -38.30 -6.69
CA PHE A 630 7.17 -37.79 -5.55
C PHE A 630 8.13 -37.51 -4.41
N SER A 631 8.03 -36.34 -3.79
CA SER A 631 8.88 -35.96 -2.67
C SER A 631 8.12 -35.20 -1.60
N LEU A 632 8.26 -35.62 -0.35
CA LEU A 632 7.86 -34.89 0.84
C LEU A 632 9.13 -34.31 1.49
N SER A 633 9.20 -32.99 1.62
CA SER A 633 10.34 -32.28 2.16
C SER A 633 9.94 -31.41 3.35
N PHE A 634 10.70 -31.50 4.43
CA PHE A 634 10.65 -30.62 5.59
C PHE A 634 11.96 -29.84 5.70
N PHE A 635 11.89 -28.55 5.94
CA PHE A 635 13.06 -27.68 6.07
C PHE A 635 12.92 -26.71 7.26
N GLU A 636 13.87 -26.77 8.17
CA GLU A 636 14.06 -25.84 9.30
C GLU A 636 15.32 -25.00 9.04
N PRO A 637 15.19 -23.71 8.70
CA PRO A 637 16.32 -22.85 8.39
C PRO A 637 17.22 -22.53 9.59
N TYR A 638 16.70 -22.60 10.83
CA TYR A 638 17.47 -22.31 12.06
C TYR A 638 17.23 -23.40 13.11
N PHE A 639 17.79 -24.57 12.86
CA PHE A 639 17.68 -25.73 13.72
C PHE A 639 18.22 -25.41 15.12
N ARG A 640 17.38 -25.66 16.13
CA ARG A 640 17.65 -25.33 17.54
C ARG A 640 18.05 -23.86 17.77
N ASP A 641 17.46 -22.95 16.99
CA ASP A 641 17.72 -21.50 17.07
C ASP A 641 19.19 -21.13 16.81
N THR A 642 19.90 -21.96 16.02
CA THR A 642 21.27 -21.70 15.55
C THR A 642 21.29 -21.34 14.07
N LYS A 643 22.45 -20.98 13.51
CA LYS A 643 22.63 -20.76 12.07
C LYS A 643 22.61 -22.07 11.25
N PHE A 644 22.55 -23.23 11.89
CA PHE A 644 22.43 -24.50 11.18
C PHE A 644 21.03 -24.66 10.63
N SER A 645 20.92 -25.03 9.35
CA SER A 645 19.67 -25.47 8.75
C SER A 645 19.58 -27.00 8.75
N LEU A 646 18.38 -27.54 8.95
CA LEU A 646 18.07 -28.97 8.81
C LEU A 646 17.04 -29.17 7.70
N GLY A 647 17.29 -30.12 6.81
CA GLY A 647 16.35 -30.62 5.81
C GLY A 647 16.13 -32.11 6.00
N VAL A 648 14.89 -32.54 5.80
CA VAL A 648 14.50 -33.96 5.76
C VAL A 648 13.69 -34.17 4.50
N ASP A 649 14.06 -35.16 3.70
CA ASP A 649 13.37 -35.47 2.46
C ASP A 649 13.03 -36.95 2.45
N LEU A 650 11.82 -37.26 2.03
CA LEU A 650 11.37 -38.60 1.68
C LEU A 650 10.93 -38.54 0.23
N TYR A 651 11.41 -39.46 -0.58
CA TYR A 651 11.11 -39.44 -2.00
C TYR A 651 10.98 -40.85 -2.58
N ASN A 652 10.18 -40.93 -3.63
CA ASN A 652 10.11 -42.04 -4.54
C ASN A 652 10.35 -41.47 -5.95
N TRP A 653 11.25 -42.09 -6.70
CA TRP A 653 11.66 -41.64 -8.01
C TRP A 653 11.88 -42.84 -8.94
N ARG A 654 11.12 -42.87 -10.03
CA ARG A 654 11.36 -43.69 -11.23
C ARG A 654 12.02 -42.87 -12.36
N TYR A 655 13.07 -43.41 -12.96
CA TYR A 655 13.69 -42.86 -14.16
C TYR A 655 13.92 -43.95 -15.20
N ASP A 656 13.45 -43.72 -16.41
CA ASP A 656 13.59 -44.63 -17.53
C ASP A 656 14.85 -44.20 -18.33
N TYR A 657 15.99 -44.89 -18.13
CA TYR A 657 17.20 -44.70 -18.95
C TYR A 657 17.03 -45.39 -20.31
N SER A 658 17.97 -45.16 -21.24
CA SER A 658 17.95 -45.81 -22.55
C SER A 658 18.03 -47.35 -22.46
N ASP A 659 18.79 -47.87 -21.51
CA ASP A 659 19.15 -49.29 -21.42
C ASP A 659 18.51 -50.01 -20.20
N TYR A 660 17.89 -49.27 -19.27
CA TYR A 660 17.22 -49.82 -18.07
C TYR A 660 16.29 -48.81 -17.41
N THR A 661 15.33 -49.29 -16.62
CA THR A 661 14.50 -48.49 -15.71
C THR A 661 15.05 -48.56 -14.29
N LYS A 662 15.12 -47.41 -13.61
CA LYS A 662 15.51 -47.30 -12.19
C LYS A 662 14.33 -46.83 -11.35
N ASP A 663 13.90 -47.66 -10.40
CA ASP A 663 12.93 -47.32 -9.37
C ASP A 663 13.63 -47.18 -8.02
N SER A 664 13.55 -46.01 -7.39
CA SER A 664 14.27 -45.74 -6.14
C SER A 664 13.37 -45.08 -5.10
N THR A 665 13.35 -45.64 -3.89
CA THR A 665 12.68 -45.05 -2.73
C THR A 665 13.72 -44.77 -1.65
N GLY A 666 13.75 -43.54 -1.16
CA GLY A 666 14.79 -43.13 -0.25
C GLY A 666 14.43 -41.96 0.63
N GLY A 667 15.37 -41.66 1.52
CA GLY A 667 15.30 -40.52 2.40
C GLY A 667 16.66 -39.85 2.55
N ALA A 668 16.63 -38.55 2.77
CA ALA A 668 17.83 -37.76 2.98
C ALA A 668 17.68 -36.84 4.21
N LEU A 669 18.76 -36.72 4.97
CA LEU A 669 18.98 -35.67 5.95
C LEU A 669 19.99 -34.69 5.38
N ARG A 670 19.69 -33.39 5.46
CA ARG A 670 20.57 -32.32 4.96
C ARG A 670 20.83 -31.31 6.06
N PHE A 671 22.09 -30.95 6.24
CA PHE A 671 22.54 -29.89 7.11
C PHE A 671 23.22 -28.80 6.28
N GLY A 672 23.09 -27.56 6.74
CA GLY A 672 23.76 -26.44 6.09
C GLY A 672 24.15 -25.37 7.09
N TYR A 673 25.26 -24.70 6.83
CA TYR A 673 25.75 -23.61 7.66
C TYR A 673 26.25 -22.48 6.76
N PRO A 674 25.66 -21.26 6.86
CA PRO A 674 26.15 -20.10 6.12
C PRO A 674 27.48 -19.62 6.73
N LEU A 675 28.59 -19.84 6.03
CA LEU A 675 29.92 -19.38 6.44
C LEU A 675 30.03 -17.86 6.23
N THR A 676 29.46 -17.36 5.13
CA THR A 676 29.29 -15.93 4.84
C THR A 676 27.89 -15.70 4.25
N ASP A 677 27.57 -14.47 3.82
CA ASP A 677 26.30 -14.18 3.12
C ASP A 677 26.21 -14.89 1.75
N ASN A 678 27.35 -15.28 1.15
CA ASN A 678 27.43 -15.84 -0.20
C ASN A 678 28.05 -17.25 -0.25
N LEU A 679 28.69 -17.71 0.83
CA LEU A 679 29.33 -19.03 0.93
C LEU A 679 28.62 -19.88 1.98
N ARG A 680 28.18 -21.07 1.58
CA ARG A 680 27.48 -22.02 2.44
C ARG A 680 28.18 -23.37 2.43
N PHE A 681 28.43 -23.90 3.62
CA PHE A 681 28.77 -25.31 3.80
C PHE A 681 27.50 -26.14 3.89
N PHE A 682 27.51 -27.31 3.27
CA PHE A 682 26.44 -28.30 3.43
C PHE A 682 27.02 -29.69 3.67
N CYS A 683 26.28 -30.50 4.40
CA CYS A 683 26.51 -31.93 4.47
C CYS A 683 25.18 -32.68 4.56
N GLY A 684 25.17 -33.96 4.27
CA GLY A 684 23.96 -34.75 4.29
C GLY A 684 24.24 -36.23 4.38
N ALA A 685 23.19 -36.97 4.70
CA ALA A 685 23.15 -38.41 4.69
C ALA A 685 21.98 -38.86 3.84
N ARG A 686 22.19 -39.86 2.98
CA ARG A 686 21.18 -40.43 2.11
C ARG A 686 21.10 -41.93 2.31
N ALA A 687 19.89 -42.48 2.29
CA ALA A 687 19.65 -43.91 2.25
C ALA A 687 18.57 -44.19 1.20
N ASP A 688 18.92 -45.00 0.20
CA ASP A 688 18.05 -45.39 -0.89
C ASP A 688 17.93 -46.91 -0.98
N TYR A 689 16.74 -47.36 -1.34
CA TYR A 689 16.47 -48.69 -1.86
C TYR A 689 16.15 -48.55 -3.35
N THR A 690 16.91 -49.22 -4.20
CA THR A 690 16.81 -49.12 -5.66
C THR A 690 16.55 -50.49 -6.27
N ASP A 691 15.61 -50.53 -7.21
CA ASP A 691 15.35 -51.68 -8.06
C ASP A 691 15.55 -51.28 -9.52
N MET A 692 16.09 -52.21 -10.31
CA MET A 692 16.36 -52.01 -11.73
C MET A 692 15.55 -53.02 -12.55
N SER A 693 14.89 -52.54 -13.60
CA SER A 693 14.01 -53.33 -14.46
C SER A 693 14.15 -52.90 -15.93
N ASP A 694 13.39 -53.49 -16.85
CA ASP A 694 13.41 -53.20 -18.29
C ASP A 694 14.80 -53.34 -18.95
N ILE A 695 15.51 -54.43 -18.64
CA ILE A 695 16.88 -54.71 -19.09
C ILE A 695 16.87 -55.79 -20.18
N SER A 696 17.79 -55.67 -21.15
CA SER A 696 18.00 -56.63 -22.24
C SER A 696 18.56 -57.97 -21.75
N ASP A 697 18.17 -59.09 -22.39
CA ASP A 697 18.77 -60.42 -22.14
C ASP A 697 20.28 -60.45 -22.45
N ASN A 698 20.75 -59.56 -23.33
CA ASN A 698 22.16 -59.39 -23.71
C ASN A 698 22.75 -58.12 -23.09
N THR A 699 22.49 -57.86 -21.81
CA THR A 699 22.96 -56.64 -21.13
C THR A 699 24.43 -56.72 -20.71
N SER A 700 25.11 -55.58 -20.67
CA SER A 700 26.52 -55.42 -20.29
C SER A 700 26.78 -55.90 -18.86
N LYS A 701 28.01 -56.37 -18.61
CA LYS A 701 28.39 -56.84 -17.28
C LYS A 701 28.26 -55.77 -16.20
N ILE A 702 28.51 -54.50 -16.54
CA ILE A 702 28.40 -53.35 -15.63
C ILE A 702 26.95 -53.13 -15.18
N ILE A 703 25.98 -53.25 -16.10
CA ILE A 703 24.56 -53.13 -15.77
C ILE A 703 24.10 -54.36 -14.98
N GLN A 704 24.52 -55.57 -15.38
CA GLN A 704 24.23 -56.80 -14.65
C GLN A 704 24.72 -56.76 -13.20
N ASP A 705 25.96 -56.33 -12.96
CA ASP A 705 26.53 -56.24 -11.61
C ASP A 705 25.79 -55.19 -10.76
N SER A 706 25.15 -54.21 -11.39
CA SER A 706 24.33 -53.21 -10.68
C SER A 706 22.97 -53.73 -10.25
N LEU A 707 22.48 -54.85 -10.79
CA LEU A 707 21.17 -55.42 -10.44
C LEU A 707 21.07 -55.83 -8.98
N ASP A 708 22.17 -56.36 -8.43
CA ASP A 708 22.26 -56.84 -7.05
C ASP A 708 22.50 -55.70 -6.05
N ILE A 709 22.76 -54.48 -6.53
CA ILE A 709 22.99 -53.31 -5.69
C ILE A 709 21.64 -52.66 -5.34
N LYS A 710 20.99 -53.17 -4.29
CA LYS A 710 19.67 -52.69 -3.88
C LYS A 710 19.72 -51.55 -2.87
N SER A 711 20.74 -51.51 -1.99
CA SER A 711 20.84 -50.49 -0.94
C SER A 711 22.02 -49.56 -1.16
N THR A 712 21.75 -48.25 -1.21
CA THR A 712 22.79 -47.20 -1.21
C THR A 712 22.68 -46.38 0.07
N ARG A 713 23.77 -46.26 0.82
CA ARG A 713 23.85 -45.40 2.00
C ARG A 713 25.07 -44.51 1.86
N SER A 714 24.87 -43.21 1.83
CA SER A 714 25.95 -42.25 1.57
C SER A 714 25.93 -41.04 2.49
N LEU A 715 27.10 -40.45 2.65
CA LEU A 715 27.33 -39.15 3.27
C LEU A 715 27.88 -38.21 2.21
N ASN A 716 27.31 -37.01 2.11
CA ASN A 716 27.81 -35.98 1.22
C ASN A 716 28.22 -34.73 2.01
N ALA A 717 29.23 -34.02 1.51
CA ALA A 717 29.65 -32.72 2.05
C ALA A 717 30.15 -31.82 0.93
N GLY A 718 29.98 -30.51 1.08
CA GLY A 718 30.40 -29.58 0.05
C GLY A 718 30.25 -28.10 0.41
N LEU A 719 30.62 -27.26 -0.55
CA LEU A 719 30.55 -25.81 -0.49
C LEU A 719 29.76 -25.29 -1.69
N SER A 720 28.88 -24.34 -1.42
CA SER A 720 28.12 -23.60 -2.44
C SER A 720 28.44 -22.12 -2.30
N TYR A 721 28.84 -21.49 -3.41
CA TYR A 721 29.19 -20.08 -3.49
C TYR A 721 28.39 -19.39 -4.59
N ASP A 722 27.51 -18.46 -4.20
CA ASP A 722 26.65 -17.74 -5.13
C ASP A 722 26.74 -16.23 -4.89
N THR A 723 27.15 -15.50 -5.92
CA THR A 723 27.21 -14.03 -5.95
C THR A 723 26.45 -13.44 -7.13
N ARG A 724 25.59 -14.24 -7.78
CA ARG A 724 24.79 -13.80 -8.92
C ARG A 724 23.91 -12.62 -8.52
N ASN A 725 23.89 -11.60 -9.37
CA ASN A 725 23.04 -10.43 -9.14
C ASN A 725 21.54 -10.73 -9.28
N ARG A 726 21.18 -11.76 -10.04
CA ARG A 726 19.82 -12.25 -10.25
C ARG A 726 19.88 -13.77 -10.37
N TYR A 727 18.86 -14.45 -9.85
CA TYR A 727 18.79 -15.91 -9.94
C TYR A 727 18.48 -16.38 -11.37
N PHE A 728 17.55 -15.68 -12.06
CA PHE A 728 17.26 -15.90 -13.47
C PHE A 728 17.90 -14.81 -14.35
N ASN A 729 18.42 -15.21 -15.51
CA ASN A 729 19.21 -14.36 -16.41
C ASN A 729 20.24 -13.47 -15.67
N PRO A 730 21.20 -14.08 -14.95
CA PRO A 730 22.25 -13.32 -14.28
C PRO A 730 23.08 -12.55 -15.30
N SER A 731 23.49 -11.32 -14.96
CA SER A 731 24.37 -10.52 -15.82
C SER A 731 25.78 -10.37 -15.26
N ARG A 732 25.98 -10.73 -13.99
CA ARG A 732 27.28 -10.77 -13.33
C ARG A 732 27.28 -11.69 -12.12
N GLY A 733 28.46 -12.20 -11.77
CA GLY A 733 28.70 -12.94 -10.54
C GLY A 733 29.03 -14.41 -10.78
N TRP A 734 29.20 -15.13 -9.69
CA TRP A 734 29.61 -16.54 -9.66
C TRP A 734 28.48 -17.44 -9.16
N SER A 735 28.44 -18.68 -9.66
CA SER A 735 27.59 -19.76 -9.16
C SER A 735 28.42 -21.04 -9.16
N ASN A 736 28.91 -21.43 -8.00
CA ASN A 736 29.87 -22.52 -7.85
C ASN A 736 29.39 -23.53 -6.81
N ASP A 737 29.49 -24.81 -7.11
CA ASP A 737 29.16 -25.90 -6.20
C ASP A 737 30.23 -26.97 -6.29
N ILE A 738 30.81 -27.37 -5.16
CA ILE A 738 31.82 -28.43 -5.07
C ILE A 738 31.41 -29.37 -3.95
N GLY A 739 31.48 -30.68 -4.20
CA GLY A 739 31.10 -31.67 -3.21
C GLY A 739 31.80 -33.00 -3.36
N VAL A 740 31.80 -33.74 -2.27
CA VAL A 740 32.20 -35.13 -2.16
C VAL A 740 31.05 -35.95 -1.60
N GLU A 741 30.84 -37.15 -2.13
CA GLU A 741 29.92 -38.16 -1.63
C GLU A 741 30.69 -39.45 -1.37
N TYR A 742 30.45 -40.05 -0.22
CA TYR A 742 31.03 -41.32 0.21
C TYR A 742 29.91 -42.29 0.51
N ALA A 743 29.88 -43.43 -0.18
CA ALA A 743 28.90 -44.50 0.01
C ALA A 743 29.56 -45.80 0.49
N GLY A 744 28.85 -46.59 1.28
CA GLY A 744 29.28 -47.92 1.70
C GLY A 744 30.29 -47.95 2.87
N GLY A 745 31.07 -49.03 2.93
CA GLY A 745 32.05 -49.29 4.00
C GLY A 745 31.40 -49.26 5.39
N ILE A 746 31.81 -48.32 6.26
CA ILE A 746 31.25 -48.18 7.61
C ILE A 746 29.75 -47.85 7.66
N LEU A 747 29.17 -47.36 6.57
CA LEU A 747 27.75 -47.03 6.46
C LEU A 747 26.88 -48.25 6.13
N GLY A 748 27.51 -49.33 5.64
CA GLY A 748 26.86 -50.49 5.04
C GLY A 748 26.14 -50.15 3.73
N GLY A 749 25.29 -51.08 3.26
CA GLY A 749 24.68 -51.01 1.93
C GLY A 749 25.52 -51.77 0.90
N ASP A 750 24.92 -52.00 -0.27
CA ASP A 750 25.52 -52.80 -1.34
C ASP A 750 26.39 -51.91 -2.25
N ALA A 751 26.03 -50.62 -2.37
CA ALA A 751 26.83 -49.63 -3.08
C ALA A 751 28.03 -49.15 -2.24
N ALA A 752 29.22 -49.12 -2.82
CA ALA A 752 30.40 -48.49 -2.23
C ALA A 752 31.17 -47.66 -3.25
N PHE A 753 31.28 -46.36 -3.01
CA PHE A 753 31.99 -45.44 -3.90
C PHE A 753 32.43 -44.14 -3.21
N TRP A 754 33.41 -43.49 -3.80
CA TRP A 754 33.70 -42.08 -3.59
C TRP A 754 33.36 -41.32 -4.87
N LYS A 755 32.65 -40.19 -4.73
CA LYS A 755 32.27 -39.33 -5.85
C LYS A 755 32.61 -37.88 -5.55
N PHE A 756 33.51 -37.31 -6.33
CA PHE A 756 33.90 -35.91 -6.30
C PHE A 756 33.28 -35.21 -7.50
N GLN A 757 32.67 -34.05 -7.29
CA GLN A 757 32.10 -33.26 -8.38
C GLN A 757 32.16 -31.78 -8.08
N GLY A 758 32.33 -30.98 -9.14
CA GLY A 758 32.40 -29.53 -9.05
C GLY A 758 31.83 -28.87 -10.28
N THR A 759 31.13 -27.76 -10.07
CA THR A 759 30.71 -26.84 -11.13
C THR A 759 31.16 -25.43 -10.77
N LEU A 760 31.73 -24.72 -11.74
CA LEU A 760 32.15 -23.33 -11.63
C LEU A 760 31.47 -22.53 -12.74
N GLY A 761 30.63 -21.57 -12.37
CA GLY A 761 29.92 -20.71 -13.29
C GLY A 761 30.29 -19.25 -13.08
N TYR A 762 30.62 -18.53 -14.15
CA TYR A 762 30.96 -17.11 -14.12
C TYR A 762 30.18 -16.33 -15.17
N TYR A 763 29.50 -15.28 -14.73
CA TYR A 763 28.76 -14.34 -15.56
C TYR A 763 29.47 -12.98 -15.55
N HIS A 764 29.60 -12.37 -16.73
CA HIS A 764 30.22 -11.07 -16.90
C HIS A 764 29.56 -10.28 -18.05
N ALA A 765 29.23 -9.02 -17.81
CA ALA A 765 28.77 -8.13 -18.88
C ALA A 765 29.96 -7.70 -19.74
N ILE A 766 30.09 -8.29 -20.94
CA ILE A 766 31.21 -8.00 -21.87
C ILE A 766 31.02 -6.60 -22.46
N TRP A 767 29.79 -6.26 -22.85
CA TRP A 767 29.46 -4.95 -23.39
C TRP A 767 28.00 -4.61 -23.18
N LYS A 768 27.73 -3.52 -22.45
CA LYS A 768 26.38 -3.09 -22.07
C LYS A 768 25.55 -4.28 -21.54
N GLU A 769 24.53 -4.72 -22.27
CA GLU A 769 23.65 -5.82 -21.90
C GLU A 769 24.02 -7.18 -22.53
N ILE A 770 25.13 -7.26 -23.28
CA ILE A 770 25.69 -8.54 -23.75
C ILE A 770 26.49 -9.17 -22.61
N ILE A 771 26.09 -10.39 -22.25
CA ILE A 771 26.61 -11.14 -21.11
C ILE A 771 27.38 -12.33 -21.64
N GLY A 772 28.66 -12.42 -21.26
CA GLY A 772 29.42 -13.65 -21.35
C GLY A 772 29.10 -14.54 -20.15
N HIS A 773 28.90 -15.82 -20.40
CA HIS A 773 28.78 -16.82 -19.36
C HIS A 773 29.66 -18.02 -19.68
N MET A 774 30.41 -18.48 -18.69
CA MET A 774 31.25 -19.66 -18.78
C MET A 774 30.91 -20.60 -17.62
N LYS A 775 30.64 -21.87 -17.93
CA LYS A 775 30.42 -22.91 -16.93
C LYS A 775 31.37 -24.07 -17.18
N LEU A 776 32.14 -24.45 -16.17
CA LEU A 776 33.00 -25.62 -16.16
C LEU A 776 32.41 -26.65 -15.19
N GLY A 777 32.27 -27.90 -15.63
CA GLY A 777 31.90 -29.02 -14.78
C GLY A 777 32.93 -30.13 -14.85
N ALA A 778 33.26 -30.73 -13.72
CA ALA A 778 34.16 -31.87 -13.64
C ALA A 778 33.71 -32.85 -12.55
N GLY A 779 34.01 -34.12 -12.74
CA GLY A 779 33.66 -35.17 -11.79
C GLY A 779 34.57 -36.38 -11.88
N TRP A 780 34.73 -37.02 -10.73
CA TRP A 780 35.45 -38.29 -10.59
C TRP A 780 34.71 -39.18 -9.58
N VAL A 781 34.35 -40.38 -10.01
CA VAL A 781 33.72 -41.41 -9.19
C VAL A 781 34.54 -42.69 -9.32
N PHE A 782 34.76 -43.36 -8.21
CA PHE A 782 35.43 -44.65 -8.20
C PHE A 782 34.86 -45.55 -7.10
N GLU A 783 34.96 -46.85 -7.34
CA GLU A 783 34.51 -47.86 -6.39
C GLU A 783 35.27 -47.78 -5.06
N GLY A 784 34.51 -47.86 -3.97
CA GLY A 784 35.00 -47.84 -2.60
C GLY A 784 35.16 -49.26 -2.04
N ASN A 785 35.41 -49.36 -0.73
CA ASN A 785 35.54 -50.66 -0.07
C ASN A 785 34.19 -51.15 0.48
N GLY A 786 33.93 -52.45 0.37
CA GLY A 786 32.80 -53.11 1.04
C GLY A 786 31.46 -53.02 0.29
N GLY A 787 31.51 -52.92 -1.04
CA GLY A 787 30.37 -52.85 -1.96
C GLY A 787 30.87 -52.59 -3.39
N GLN A 788 29.98 -52.24 -4.31
CA GLN A 788 30.30 -51.97 -5.72
C GLN A 788 29.84 -50.59 -6.18
N LEU A 789 30.44 -50.04 -7.25
CA LEU A 789 29.97 -48.79 -7.87
C LEU A 789 28.79 -49.05 -8.82
N PRO A 790 27.57 -48.58 -8.51
CA PRO A 790 26.43 -48.79 -9.39
C PRO A 790 26.53 -47.99 -10.69
N VAL A 791 26.01 -48.55 -11.79
CA VAL A 791 25.98 -47.88 -13.11
C VAL A 791 25.28 -46.52 -13.07
N TYR A 792 24.19 -46.41 -12.30
CA TYR A 792 23.41 -45.18 -12.18
C TYR A 792 24.07 -44.08 -11.33
N ASP A 793 25.20 -44.36 -10.68
CA ASP A 793 26.02 -43.36 -9.98
C ASP A 793 27.26 -42.92 -10.79
N ARG A 794 27.49 -43.53 -11.96
CA ARG A 794 28.47 -43.08 -12.96
C ARG A 794 28.03 -41.79 -13.65
N PHE A 795 28.95 -41.16 -14.38
CA PHE A 795 28.66 -39.91 -15.10
C PHE A 795 28.14 -40.16 -16.51
N PHE A 796 27.22 -39.30 -16.92
CA PHE A 796 26.61 -39.22 -18.24
C PHE A 796 26.50 -37.74 -18.61
N LEU A 797 26.84 -37.39 -19.86
CA LEU A 797 26.73 -36.01 -20.36
C LEU A 797 25.77 -35.94 -21.57
N GLY A 798 25.47 -34.72 -21.98
CA GLY A 798 24.42 -34.38 -22.94
C GLY A 798 23.28 -33.61 -22.27
N GLY A 799 22.53 -32.84 -23.05
CA GLY A 799 21.44 -32.02 -22.54
C GLY A 799 21.78 -30.54 -22.25
N LEU A 800 20.74 -29.72 -22.02
CA LEU A 800 20.80 -28.28 -21.71
C LEU A 800 21.76 -27.87 -20.58
N ASP A 801 22.08 -28.78 -19.67
CA ASP A 801 22.87 -28.51 -18.47
C ASP A 801 24.34 -28.95 -18.59
N SER A 802 24.73 -29.59 -19.70
CA SER A 802 26.11 -30.01 -19.99
C SER A 802 26.57 -29.73 -21.43
N ILE A 803 26.39 -30.65 -22.39
CA ILE A 803 26.80 -30.47 -23.79
C ILE A 803 25.54 -30.47 -24.65
N ARG A 804 25.12 -29.29 -25.10
CA ARG A 804 23.91 -29.12 -25.90
C ARG A 804 24.06 -29.71 -27.29
N GLY A 805 22.96 -30.12 -27.91
CA GLY A 805 22.99 -30.82 -29.20
C GLY A 805 23.17 -32.34 -29.10
N PHE A 806 23.64 -32.86 -27.97
CA PHE A 806 23.61 -34.30 -27.63
C PHE A 806 22.46 -34.57 -26.66
N LYS A 807 21.74 -35.69 -26.79
CA LYS A 807 20.71 -36.04 -25.79
C LYS A 807 21.39 -36.47 -24.50
N TYR A 808 20.69 -36.34 -23.38
CA TYR A 808 21.22 -36.79 -22.10
C TYR A 808 21.58 -38.27 -22.17
N GLY A 809 22.83 -38.61 -21.83
CA GLY A 809 23.34 -39.97 -21.87
C GLY A 809 24.06 -40.34 -23.17
N ASP A 810 23.92 -39.57 -24.25
CA ASP A 810 24.61 -39.87 -25.51
C ASP A 810 26.13 -39.75 -25.38
N VAL A 811 26.61 -38.76 -24.61
CA VAL A 811 28.04 -38.63 -24.32
C VAL A 811 28.37 -39.51 -23.12
N SER A 812 28.67 -40.78 -23.42
CA SER A 812 28.92 -41.83 -22.43
C SER A 812 29.77 -42.96 -23.03
N PRO A 813 30.68 -43.59 -22.26
CA PRO A 813 31.31 -44.85 -22.64
C PRO A 813 30.27 -45.93 -22.93
N ARG A 814 30.53 -46.71 -23.98
CA ARG A 814 29.73 -47.87 -24.37
C ARG A 814 30.46 -49.17 -24.06
N ASP A 815 29.69 -50.20 -23.71
CA ASP A 815 30.23 -51.55 -23.56
C ASP A 815 30.65 -52.10 -24.94
N PRO A 816 31.90 -52.60 -25.13
CA PRO A 816 32.36 -53.07 -26.43
C PRO A 816 31.63 -54.30 -26.97
N GLU A 817 30.97 -55.10 -26.13
CA GLU A 817 30.29 -56.34 -26.51
C GLU A 817 28.80 -56.11 -26.78
N THR A 818 28.15 -55.28 -25.96
CA THR A 818 26.70 -55.07 -26.02
C THR A 818 26.27 -53.72 -26.62
N ASP A 819 27.20 -52.78 -26.80
CA ASP A 819 26.98 -51.40 -27.25
C ASP A 819 26.09 -50.54 -26.30
N GLU A 820 25.73 -51.07 -25.13
CA GLU A 820 24.95 -50.36 -24.10
C GLU A 820 25.76 -49.25 -23.44
N ARG A 821 25.08 -48.18 -23.00
CA ARG A 821 25.74 -47.03 -22.35
C ARG A 821 25.99 -47.35 -20.88
N VAL A 822 27.25 -47.41 -20.49
CA VAL A 822 27.66 -47.83 -19.14
C VAL A 822 28.18 -46.71 -18.25
N GLY A 823 28.24 -45.47 -18.75
CA GLY A 823 28.70 -44.31 -18.00
C GLY A 823 30.19 -44.35 -17.68
N GLY A 824 30.74 -43.19 -17.31
CA GLY A 824 32.16 -43.05 -16.97
C GLY A 824 32.44 -42.81 -15.51
N GLU A 825 33.69 -43.09 -15.14
CA GLU A 825 34.27 -42.75 -13.84
C GLU A 825 34.76 -41.30 -13.80
N TYR A 826 35.10 -40.70 -14.95
CA TYR A 826 35.50 -39.31 -15.07
C TYR A 826 34.55 -38.55 -15.99
N MET A 827 34.29 -37.28 -15.70
CA MET A 827 33.63 -36.36 -16.62
C MET A 827 34.27 -34.99 -16.61
N GLY A 828 34.16 -34.29 -17.73
CA GLY A 828 34.57 -32.89 -17.85
C GLY A 828 33.81 -32.20 -18.97
N TYR A 829 33.29 -31.01 -18.72
CA TYR A 829 32.64 -30.19 -19.75
C TYR A 829 32.78 -28.70 -19.51
N LEU A 830 32.74 -27.94 -20.60
CA LEU A 830 32.76 -26.49 -20.70
C LEU A 830 31.53 -26.05 -21.49
N GLN A 831 30.76 -25.11 -20.96
CA GLN A 831 29.76 -24.35 -21.68
C GLN A 831 30.20 -22.90 -21.76
N SER A 832 30.37 -22.38 -22.97
CA SER A 832 30.69 -20.97 -23.23
C SER A 832 29.51 -20.33 -23.95
N GLU A 833 28.96 -19.26 -23.38
CA GLU A 833 27.75 -18.61 -23.86
C GLU A 833 27.95 -17.10 -24.04
N LEU A 834 27.36 -16.57 -25.09
CA LEU A 834 27.14 -15.14 -25.26
C LEU A 834 25.62 -14.90 -25.32
N ILE A 835 25.11 -14.28 -24.26
CA ILE A 835 23.70 -13.99 -24.05
C ILE A 835 23.49 -12.52 -24.39
N PHE A 836 22.58 -12.23 -25.30
CA PHE A 836 22.28 -10.87 -25.73
C PHE A 836 20.78 -10.64 -25.67
N PRO A 837 20.32 -9.46 -25.28
CA PRO A 837 18.89 -9.20 -25.26
C PRO A 837 18.34 -9.12 -26.68
N ILE A 838 17.25 -9.83 -26.93
CA ILE A 838 16.40 -9.60 -28.11
C ILE A 838 15.33 -8.57 -27.73
N ILE A 839 14.67 -8.79 -26.59
CA ILE A 839 13.60 -7.94 -26.06
C ILE A 839 13.79 -7.76 -24.54
N GLN A 840 14.62 -6.78 -24.13
CA GLN A 840 15.04 -6.56 -22.72
C GLN A 840 13.87 -6.45 -21.74
N ASN A 841 12.85 -5.68 -22.11
CA ASN A 841 11.68 -5.39 -21.27
C ASN A 841 10.74 -6.59 -21.08
N MET A 842 10.79 -7.59 -21.97
CA MET A 842 10.08 -8.87 -21.83
C MET A 842 10.98 -9.96 -21.25
N GLY A 843 12.25 -9.66 -20.94
CA GLY A 843 13.22 -10.65 -20.51
C GLY A 843 13.51 -11.72 -21.57
N LEU A 844 13.35 -11.38 -22.86
CA LEU A 844 13.69 -12.27 -23.99
C LEU A 844 15.15 -12.03 -24.40
N ASN A 845 15.96 -13.06 -24.29
CA ASN A 845 17.36 -13.06 -24.65
C ASN A 845 17.62 -14.10 -25.74
N GLY A 846 18.51 -13.76 -26.67
CA GLY A 846 19.17 -14.71 -27.54
C GLY A 846 20.39 -15.26 -26.83
N VAL A 847 20.76 -16.48 -27.16
CA VAL A 847 22.01 -17.10 -26.73
C VAL A 847 22.69 -17.71 -27.95
N VAL A 848 24.00 -17.51 -28.05
CA VAL A 848 24.87 -18.34 -28.89
C VAL A 848 25.86 -19.04 -27.97
N PHE A 849 26.18 -20.29 -28.28
CA PHE A 849 27.01 -21.10 -27.39
C PHE A 849 27.99 -22.00 -28.14
N TYR A 850 29.03 -22.38 -27.40
CA TYR A 850 29.98 -23.44 -27.72
C TYR A 850 30.12 -24.32 -26.49
N ASP A 851 29.82 -25.60 -26.64
CA ASP A 851 29.95 -26.59 -25.58
C ASP A 851 30.98 -27.64 -25.99
N ALA A 852 31.80 -28.07 -25.03
CA ALA A 852 32.78 -29.13 -25.23
C ALA A 852 32.95 -29.97 -23.98
N GLY A 853 33.08 -31.28 -24.12
CA GLY A 853 33.32 -32.15 -22.99
C GLY A 853 33.32 -33.62 -23.35
N ASN A 854 33.59 -34.48 -22.38
CA ASN A 854 33.47 -35.91 -22.54
C ASN A 854 33.32 -36.62 -21.19
N VAL A 855 33.00 -37.91 -21.28
CA VAL A 855 32.93 -38.87 -20.19
C VAL A 855 33.89 -40.01 -20.48
N TRP A 856 34.67 -40.43 -19.48
CA TRP A 856 35.72 -41.44 -19.68
C TRP A 856 35.61 -42.60 -18.68
N ALA A 857 35.95 -43.79 -19.16
CA ALA A 857 36.14 -44.97 -18.33
C ALA A 857 37.52 -44.93 -17.61
N LYS A 858 37.67 -45.76 -16.57
CA LYS A 858 38.90 -45.87 -15.77
C LYS A 858 40.12 -46.15 -16.66
N HIS A 859 41.16 -45.31 -16.55
CA HIS A 859 42.42 -45.37 -17.31
C HIS A 859 42.36 -44.94 -18.79
N ASN A 860 41.25 -44.38 -19.28
CA ASN A 860 41.11 -43.96 -20.69
C ASN A 860 40.73 -42.48 -20.83
N MET A 861 41.40 -41.59 -20.09
CA MET A 861 41.16 -40.15 -20.16
C MET A 861 41.90 -39.53 -21.34
N ASP A 862 41.28 -39.57 -22.52
CA ASP A 862 41.76 -38.88 -23.71
C ASP A 862 41.09 -37.50 -23.84
N ILE A 863 41.83 -36.45 -23.47
CA ILE A 863 41.40 -35.06 -23.58
C ILE A 863 41.46 -34.52 -25.02
N GLY A 864 42.07 -35.26 -25.96
CA GLY A 864 42.13 -34.91 -27.37
C GLY A 864 40.85 -35.22 -28.13
N ASN A 865 40.06 -36.19 -27.63
CA ASN A 865 38.78 -36.60 -28.22
C ASN A 865 37.60 -36.08 -27.41
N LEU A 866 37.32 -34.78 -27.49
CA LEU A 866 36.14 -34.18 -26.86
C LEU A 866 34.95 -34.15 -27.81
N ARG A 867 33.75 -34.37 -27.27
CA ARG A 867 32.51 -34.03 -27.96
C ARG A 867 32.30 -32.54 -27.91
N MET A 868 31.96 -31.96 -29.06
CA MET A 868 31.86 -30.51 -29.20
C MET A 868 30.61 -30.15 -30.00
N SER A 869 29.94 -29.09 -29.57
CA SER A 869 28.81 -28.52 -30.29
C SER A 869 28.86 -27.00 -30.30
N VAL A 870 28.26 -26.42 -31.34
CA VAL A 870 27.99 -24.99 -31.46
C VAL A 870 26.51 -24.80 -31.69
N GLY A 871 25.95 -23.71 -31.20
CA GLY A 871 24.52 -23.52 -31.35
C GLY A 871 24.02 -22.15 -30.98
N GLY A 872 22.70 -22.02 -31.08
CA GLY A 872 21.99 -20.80 -30.79
C GLY A 872 20.58 -21.08 -30.30
N GLY A 873 20.02 -20.12 -29.58
CA GLY A 873 18.71 -20.30 -28.97
C GLY A 873 18.13 -19.01 -28.41
N VAL A 874 16.99 -19.18 -27.75
CA VAL A 874 16.21 -18.11 -27.13
C VAL A 874 15.86 -18.51 -25.70
N ARG A 875 16.01 -17.57 -24.78
CA ARG A 875 15.62 -17.66 -23.37
C ARG A 875 14.59 -16.60 -23.07
N TRP A 876 13.44 -16.98 -22.53
CA TRP A 876 12.35 -16.06 -22.21
C TRP A 876 11.87 -16.25 -20.78
N LEU A 877 11.84 -15.17 -20.00
CA LEU A 877 11.05 -15.17 -18.76
C LEU A 877 9.58 -14.87 -19.09
N SER A 878 8.83 -15.90 -19.49
CA SER A 878 7.41 -15.73 -19.84
C SER A 878 6.54 -15.55 -18.58
N PRO A 879 5.30 -15.04 -18.72
CA PRO A 879 4.34 -15.01 -17.61
C PRO A 879 4.07 -16.39 -16.99
N MET A 880 4.27 -17.47 -17.75
CA MET A 880 4.07 -18.86 -17.32
C MET A 880 5.33 -19.49 -16.71
N GLY A 881 6.42 -18.72 -16.59
CA GLY A 881 7.72 -19.16 -16.10
C GLY A 881 8.79 -19.14 -17.18
N PRO A 882 10.03 -19.48 -16.82
CA PRO A 882 11.12 -19.38 -17.77
C PRO A 882 11.09 -20.47 -18.85
N LEU A 883 11.55 -20.10 -20.04
CA LEU A 883 11.58 -20.92 -21.24
C LEU A 883 12.96 -20.82 -21.86
N ARG A 884 13.53 -21.96 -22.24
CA ARG A 884 14.76 -22.09 -23.02
C ARG A 884 14.44 -22.94 -24.25
N VAL A 885 14.84 -22.49 -25.43
CA VAL A 885 14.81 -23.26 -26.68
C VAL A 885 16.15 -23.04 -27.35
N GLU A 886 16.96 -24.09 -27.46
CA GLU A 886 18.36 -24.03 -27.85
C GLU A 886 18.63 -25.14 -28.87
N TRP A 887 19.15 -24.80 -30.05
CA TRP A 887 19.56 -25.74 -31.08
C TRP A 887 21.08 -25.89 -31.06
N GLY A 888 21.56 -27.13 -30.98
CA GLY A 888 22.98 -27.47 -31.03
C GLY A 888 23.33 -28.28 -32.27
N TYR A 889 24.43 -27.92 -32.93
CA TYR A 889 25.06 -28.64 -34.03
C TYR A 889 26.36 -29.28 -33.54
N ASN A 890 26.47 -30.60 -33.69
CA ASN A 890 27.58 -31.38 -33.13
C ASN A 890 28.75 -31.37 -34.13
N VAL A 891 29.78 -30.57 -33.83
CA VAL A 891 30.95 -30.38 -34.70
C VAL A 891 32.01 -31.47 -34.52
N ALA A 892 32.12 -32.03 -33.32
CA ALA A 892 32.91 -33.23 -33.04
C ALA A 892 32.00 -34.26 -32.39
N ARG A 893 31.68 -35.31 -33.17
CA ARG A 893 30.70 -36.36 -32.83
C ARG A 893 31.22 -37.73 -33.24
N GLU A 894 30.78 -38.78 -32.59
CA GLU A 894 30.94 -40.15 -33.06
C GLU A 894 29.93 -40.49 -34.17
N PRO A 895 30.14 -41.59 -34.94
CA PRO A 895 29.29 -41.91 -36.09
C PRO A 895 27.80 -42.10 -35.76
N ASP A 896 27.49 -42.60 -34.57
CA ASP A 896 26.16 -42.89 -34.04
C ASP A 896 25.49 -41.69 -33.36
N ASP A 897 26.25 -40.64 -33.04
CA ASP A 897 25.71 -39.41 -32.47
C ASP A 897 24.85 -38.65 -33.48
N ASP A 898 23.77 -38.01 -33.02
CA ASP A 898 22.96 -37.13 -33.86
C ASP A 898 23.81 -35.97 -34.42
N LYS A 899 23.52 -35.52 -35.66
CA LYS A 899 24.23 -34.38 -36.27
C LYS A 899 23.90 -33.05 -35.59
N SER A 900 22.67 -32.93 -35.10
CA SER A 900 22.18 -31.76 -34.39
C SER A 900 20.92 -32.12 -33.61
N ASN A 901 20.65 -31.42 -32.51
CA ASN A 901 19.44 -31.62 -31.73
C ASN A 901 18.81 -30.28 -31.32
N TRP A 902 17.48 -30.29 -31.18
CA TRP A 902 16.74 -29.19 -30.57
C TRP A 902 16.45 -29.54 -29.12
N GLU A 903 16.78 -28.63 -28.23
CA GLU A 903 16.55 -28.77 -26.82
C GLU A 903 15.70 -27.66 -26.30
N PHE A 904 14.80 -28.01 -25.39
CA PHE A 904 13.93 -27.02 -24.81
C PHE A 904 13.54 -27.40 -23.41
N ARG A 905 13.20 -26.38 -22.63
CA ARG A 905 12.71 -26.48 -21.26
C ARG A 905 11.77 -25.32 -21.04
N MET A 906 10.51 -25.60 -20.78
CA MET A 906 9.51 -24.61 -20.40
C MET A 906 8.93 -24.96 -19.04
N GLY A 907 8.87 -23.99 -18.12
CA GLY A 907 8.27 -24.20 -16.80
C GLY A 907 9.15 -25.00 -15.82
N GLY A 908 8.73 -25.02 -14.55
CA GLY A 908 9.45 -25.64 -13.44
C GLY A 908 10.37 -24.69 -12.66
N ASN A 909 10.86 -25.13 -11.48
CA ASN A 909 11.88 -24.40 -10.74
C ASN A 909 13.23 -24.57 -11.47
N PHE A 910 13.81 -23.46 -11.94
CA PHE A 910 15.14 -23.38 -12.57
C PHE A 910 16.28 -23.38 -11.55
#